data_AF-A0A953JIC8-F1
#
_entry.id   AF-A0A953JIC8-F1
#
_cell.length_a   1.000
_cell.length_b   1.000
_cell.length_c   1.000
_cell.angle_alpha   90.00
_cell.angle_beta   90.00
_cell.angle_gamma   90.00
#
_symmetry.space_group_name_H-M   'P 1'
#
loop_
_entity.id
_entity.type
_entity.pdbx_description
1 polymer ?
#
loop_
_entity_poly.entity_id
_entity_poly.type
_entity_poly.pdbx_seq_one_letter_code
_entity_poly.pdbx_strand_id
1 'polypeptide(L)'
;MTVKTRKKLIEIALPLEAINAASAREKSIRHGHPSTLHLWWARRPLAAARAVIFAQMVDDPSEYVDVLLGNPETRRAAERELKRRQALHEKLLAEADPGPPPRLEDCAADLERQRLFRLIEDLVKWENTTNEEVLRKVREEIWASWRRACADNAGHPRAAELFDRNRLPAFHDPFAGGGALPLEAQRLGLEAHASDLNPVAVLINKAMIEIPPRFAGQPPVNPKRDLHRHWKGAQGLAEDVRYYGQWMRDEAERRIGHLYPKVEITPAMVAERPDLKPYLGERLTVIAWLWARTVPSPNPAFAGVEVPLASTFLLSTKAGKEAWVEPVIEGGGYRFTVKVGKPKNAEAVKLGTTAGKRAAFRCLMSGAPVTYDHIRSEGQAGRMGARLMAIVAEGERGRVYLAPTPEHEAAARQARPEWKPDMPLPDNPRDFKTPNYGLTTFGDLFTDRQLVALTTFSDLVGEAMARIRADALAAGLPDDPTPLREGGTGATAYAEAVGVYLAMALSRLTDICNALCRWEVTKTQVRNLFGRQAIPMLWDYAENNVFGEAAGDYIVSLDNMVKALERMPSTRRSFAGQDDAKTQSVTTDKTISTDPPYYDNIGYADLSDFFYVWLRRALRPVFPNLFATLAVPKAEELVATPYRHGGKEQAEQFFLDGMTQAMNRLASQAHLAFPVTIYYAFKQSETQSDTGTASTGWETFLDAVIRAGFGISGTWPMRTELGNRMIGSGTNALASSIVLVCRPRPADAPPATRREFLAA
;
A
#
# COMPACT_ATOMS: atom_id res chain seq x y z
N MET A 1 -39.23 17.07 8.71
CA MET A 1 -39.00 17.90 7.51
C MET A 1 -37.88 17.25 6.72
N THR A 2 -38.00 17.18 5.39
CA THR A 2 -37.00 16.55 4.52
C THR A 2 -35.84 17.52 4.27
N VAL A 3 -34.61 16.98 4.25
CA VAL A 3 -33.42 17.75 3.83
C VAL A 3 -33.55 18.04 2.34
N LYS A 4 -33.37 19.30 1.94
CA LYS A 4 -33.27 19.69 0.53
C LYS A 4 -31.88 19.34 0.03
N THR A 5 -31.82 18.60 -1.08
CA THR A 5 -30.58 18.13 -1.69
C THR A 5 -30.47 18.62 -3.12
N ARG A 6 -29.29 19.11 -3.51
CA ARG A 6 -28.91 19.33 -4.91
C ARG A 6 -28.19 18.10 -5.45
N LYS A 7 -28.34 17.82 -6.73
CA LYS A 7 -27.50 16.84 -7.43
C LYS A 7 -26.04 17.28 -7.37
N LYS A 8 -25.16 16.34 -7.09
CA LYS A 8 -23.71 16.55 -7.06
C LYS A 8 -23.11 16.24 -8.43
N LEU A 9 -21.94 16.80 -8.70
CA LEU A 9 -21.24 16.58 -9.97
C LEU A 9 -20.99 15.08 -10.21
N ILE A 10 -20.69 14.33 -9.15
CA ILE A 10 -20.52 12.87 -9.17
C ILE A 10 -21.79 12.11 -9.59
N GLU A 11 -22.98 12.70 -9.52
CA GLU A 11 -24.23 12.06 -9.95
C GLU A 11 -24.51 12.28 -11.45
N ILE A 12 -23.81 13.22 -12.09
CA ILE A 12 -24.10 13.66 -13.46
C ILE A 12 -22.96 13.35 -14.43
N ALA A 13 -21.73 13.81 -14.12
CA ALA A 13 -20.63 13.72 -15.09
C ALA A 13 -19.23 13.83 -14.45
N LEU A 14 -18.26 13.15 -15.06
CA LEU A 14 -16.84 13.19 -14.67
C LEU A 14 -15.91 13.17 -15.89
N PRO A 15 -14.74 13.84 -15.84
CA PRO A 15 -13.71 13.72 -16.87
C PRO A 15 -12.90 12.42 -16.72
N LEU A 16 -13.55 11.28 -16.99
CA LEU A 16 -13.00 9.93 -16.76
C LEU A 16 -11.65 9.69 -17.44
N GLU A 17 -11.45 10.22 -18.64
CA GLU A 17 -10.20 10.04 -19.39
C GLU A 17 -9.00 10.58 -18.62
N ALA A 18 -9.10 11.83 -18.13
CA ALA A 18 -8.05 12.46 -17.34
C ALA A 18 -7.81 11.75 -16.00
N ILE A 19 -8.89 11.38 -15.29
CA ILE A 19 -8.81 10.65 -14.02
C ILE A 19 -8.10 9.30 -14.21
N ASN A 20 -8.47 8.56 -15.25
CA ASN A 20 -7.91 7.25 -15.55
C ASN A 20 -6.44 7.34 -16.01
N ALA A 21 -6.10 8.33 -16.85
CA ALA A 21 -4.72 8.56 -17.27
C ALA A 21 -3.81 8.91 -16.07
N ALA A 22 -4.27 9.78 -15.18
CA ALA A 22 -3.54 10.14 -13.96
C ALA A 22 -3.39 8.94 -13.01
N SER A 23 -4.45 8.16 -12.81
CA SER A 23 -4.45 6.96 -11.97
C SER A 23 -3.47 5.89 -12.47
N ALA A 24 -3.39 5.68 -13.79
CA ALA A 24 -2.43 4.77 -14.38
C ALA A 24 -0.98 5.25 -14.21
N ARG A 25 -0.74 6.56 -14.41
CA ARG A 25 0.57 7.19 -14.27
C ARG A 25 1.10 7.10 -12.84
N GLU A 26 0.26 7.31 -11.83
CA GLU A 26 0.64 7.28 -10.41
C GLU A 26 1.30 5.95 -10.00
N LYS A 27 0.92 4.84 -10.63
CA LYS A 27 1.45 3.51 -10.30
C LYS A 27 2.94 3.32 -10.56
N SER A 28 3.57 4.15 -11.39
CA SER A 28 5.03 4.13 -11.60
C SER A 28 5.77 5.06 -10.63
N ILE A 29 5.05 5.91 -9.90
CA ILE A 29 5.61 6.89 -8.99
C ILE A 29 5.94 6.23 -7.66
N ARG A 30 7.17 6.45 -7.20
CA ARG A 30 7.64 5.95 -5.89
C ARG A 30 8.14 7.09 -5.01
N HIS A 31 8.77 8.10 -5.59
CA HIS A 31 9.31 9.23 -4.83
C HIS A 31 8.20 10.09 -4.21
N GLY A 32 8.17 10.12 -2.88
CA GLY A 32 7.19 10.90 -2.12
C GLY A 32 5.77 10.35 -2.14
N HIS A 33 5.56 9.13 -2.65
CA HIS A 33 4.25 8.51 -2.69
C HIS A 33 3.91 7.85 -1.34
N PRO A 34 2.71 8.02 -0.77
CA PRO A 34 2.33 7.40 0.52
C PRO A 34 2.52 5.87 0.63
N SER A 35 2.60 5.15 -0.49
CA SER A 35 2.93 3.71 -0.49
C SER A 35 4.38 3.40 -0.09
N THR A 36 5.29 4.39 -0.10
CA THR A 36 6.63 4.25 0.48
C THR A 36 6.64 4.48 1.98
N LEU A 37 5.52 4.94 2.58
CA LEU A 37 5.39 5.03 4.03
C LEU A 37 5.23 3.65 4.67
N HIS A 38 4.36 2.81 4.12
CA HIS A 38 4.18 1.41 4.52
C HIS A 38 3.45 0.64 3.42
N LEU A 39 3.70 -0.66 3.32
CA LEU A 39 2.97 -1.53 2.41
C LEU A 39 1.49 -1.64 2.84
N TRP A 40 0.59 -1.56 1.87
CA TRP A 40 -0.80 -2.00 1.97
C TRP A 40 -1.22 -2.55 0.61
N TRP A 41 -1.82 -3.75 0.59
CA TRP A 41 -1.98 -4.52 -0.65
C TRP A 41 -3.01 -3.97 -1.64
N ALA A 42 -3.98 -3.17 -1.18
CA ALA A 42 -5.05 -2.63 -2.00
C ALA A 42 -5.24 -1.12 -1.78
N ARG A 43 -4.22 -0.33 -2.13
CA ARG A 43 -4.32 1.13 -2.05
C ARG A 43 -4.95 1.68 -3.33
N ARG A 44 -6.01 2.49 -3.18
CA ARG A 44 -6.61 3.21 -4.31
C ARG A 44 -5.67 4.28 -4.87
N PRO A 45 -5.72 4.54 -6.19
CA PRO A 45 -5.02 5.70 -6.77
C PRO A 45 -5.51 7.00 -6.12
N LEU A 46 -4.59 7.86 -5.70
CA LEU A 46 -4.90 9.13 -5.05
C LEU A 46 -5.60 10.08 -6.02
N ALA A 47 -5.24 10.04 -7.31
CA ALA A 47 -5.93 10.75 -8.37
C ALA A 47 -7.45 10.46 -8.40
N ALA A 48 -7.83 9.18 -8.38
CA ALA A 48 -9.23 8.77 -8.38
C ALA A 48 -9.94 9.14 -7.06
N ALA A 49 -9.29 8.90 -5.91
CA ALA A 49 -9.81 9.30 -4.60
C ALA A 49 -10.15 10.79 -4.54
N ARG A 50 -9.19 11.64 -4.94
CA ARG A 50 -9.35 13.09 -4.92
C ARG A 50 -10.44 13.59 -5.86
N ALA A 51 -10.53 13.05 -7.08
CA ALA A 51 -11.56 13.44 -8.04
C ALA A 51 -12.97 13.07 -7.57
N VAL A 52 -13.15 11.86 -7.03
CA VAL A 52 -14.45 11.38 -6.53
C VAL A 52 -14.90 12.20 -5.32
N ILE A 53 -14.02 12.42 -4.33
CA ILE A 53 -14.37 13.22 -3.14
C ILE A 53 -14.71 14.66 -3.57
N PHE A 54 -13.95 15.27 -4.48
CA PHE A 54 -14.27 16.60 -4.99
C PHE A 54 -15.64 16.64 -5.66
N ALA A 55 -15.90 15.74 -6.61
CA ALA A 55 -17.17 15.70 -7.34
C ALA A 55 -18.36 15.31 -6.44
N GLN A 56 -18.12 14.59 -5.35
CA GLN A 56 -19.11 14.29 -4.31
C GLN A 56 -19.50 15.53 -3.51
N MET A 57 -18.55 16.43 -3.26
CA MET A 57 -18.78 17.64 -2.46
C MET A 57 -19.38 18.79 -3.29
N VAL A 58 -19.12 18.84 -4.59
CA VAL A 58 -19.51 19.95 -5.48
C VAL A 58 -20.86 19.70 -6.14
N ASP A 59 -21.73 20.72 -6.13
CA ASP A 59 -23.04 20.67 -6.80
C ASP A 59 -22.87 20.63 -8.34
N ASP A 60 -23.75 19.91 -9.03
CA ASP A 60 -23.82 20.04 -10.49
C ASP A 60 -24.34 21.43 -10.87
N PRO A 61 -23.73 22.11 -11.85
CA PRO A 61 -24.14 23.45 -12.28
C PRO A 61 -25.60 23.61 -12.68
N SER A 62 -26.27 22.54 -13.14
CA SER A 62 -27.70 22.57 -13.46
C SER A 62 -28.59 22.89 -12.25
N GLU A 63 -28.09 22.68 -11.04
CA GLU A 63 -28.84 22.90 -9.81
C GLU A 63 -28.78 24.35 -9.32
N TYR A 64 -27.90 25.22 -9.86
CA TYR A 64 -27.73 26.62 -9.42
C TYR A 64 -27.57 27.61 -10.58
N VAL A 65 -28.28 27.36 -11.69
CA VAL A 65 -28.25 28.22 -12.89
C VAL A 65 -28.71 29.65 -12.63
N ASP A 66 -29.56 29.86 -11.63
CA ASP A 66 -29.99 31.18 -11.16
C ASP A 66 -28.79 32.00 -10.63
N VAL A 67 -27.92 31.36 -9.85
CA VAL A 67 -26.68 31.97 -9.35
C VAL A 67 -25.72 32.26 -10.51
N LEU A 68 -25.61 31.35 -11.47
CA LEU A 68 -24.75 31.51 -12.64
C LEU A 68 -25.20 32.67 -13.53
N LEU A 69 -26.49 32.73 -13.88
CA LEU A 69 -27.06 33.77 -14.74
C LEU A 69 -27.20 35.13 -14.03
N GLY A 70 -27.15 35.14 -12.70
CA GLY A 70 -26.98 36.36 -11.90
C GLY A 70 -25.62 37.04 -12.10
N ASN A 71 -24.59 36.31 -12.55
CA ASN A 71 -23.30 36.88 -12.93
C ASN A 71 -23.33 37.41 -14.39
N PRO A 72 -23.09 38.71 -14.63
CA PRO A 72 -23.16 39.29 -15.97
C PRO A 72 -22.17 38.67 -16.98
N GLU A 73 -20.99 38.25 -16.54
CA GLU A 73 -19.98 37.65 -17.42
C GLU A 73 -20.40 36.24 -17.85
N THR A 74 -20.83 35.43 -16.89
CA THR A 74 -21.35 34.07 -17.15
C THR A 74 -22.58 34.11 -18.05
N ARG A 75 -23.52 35.02 -17.78
CA ARG A 75 -24.72 35.21 -18.62
C ARG A 75 -24.35 35.56 -20.07
N ARG A 76 -23.45 36.53 -20.28
CA ARG A 76 -22.98 36.89 -21.63
C ARG A 76 -22.30 35.73 -22.34
N ALA A 77 -21.54 34.91 -21.61
CA ALA A 77 -20.93 33.71 -22.18
C ALA A 77 -21.97 32.67 -22.59
N ALA A 78 -22.96 32.42 -21.74
CA ALA A 78 -24.07 31.51 -22.02
C ALA A 78 -24.92 31.98 -23.21
N GLU A 79 -25.21 33.28 -23.33
CA GLU A 79 -25.93 33.84 -24.47
C GLU A 79 -25.17 33.68 -25.80
N ARG A 80 -23.84 33.78 -25.78
CA ARG A 80 -23.00 33.51 -26.97
C ARG A 80 -23.03 32.04 -27.36
N GLU A 81 -22.90 31.15 -26.38
CA GLU A 81 -22.95 29.70 -26.63
C GLU A 81 -24.35 29.26 -27.08
N LEU A 82 -25.41 29.84 -26.52
CA LEU A 82 -26.79 29.60 -26.94
C LEU A 82 -26.98 29.93 -28.43
N LYS A 83 -26.53 31.11 -28.87
CA LYS A 83 -26.60 31.50 -30.30
C LYS A 83 -25.89 30.49 -31.20
N ARG A 84 -24.72 30.01 -30.78
CA ARG A 84 -23.95 29.00 -31.51
C ARG A 84 -24.70 27.68 -31.60
N ARG A 85 -25.27 27.20 -30.48
CA ARG A 85 -26.01 25.94 -30.42
C ARG A 85 -27.34 26.01 -31.16
N GLN A 86 -28.04 27.14 -31.11
CA GLN A 86 -29.27 27.38 -31.88
C GLN A 86 -28.98 27.31 -33.39
N ALA A 87 -27.92 27.97 -33.85
CA ALA A 87 -27.51 27.89 -35.25
C ALA A 87 -27.11 26.46 -35.69
N LEU A 88 -26.53 25.66 -34.79
CA LEU A 88 -26.24 24.24 -35.07
C LEU A 88 -27.52 23.39 -35.07
N HIS A 89 -28.43 23.63 -34.12
CA HIS A 89 -29.69 22.93 -33.99
C HIS A 89 -30.58 23.16 -35.22
N GLU A 90 -30.71 24.39 -35.69
CA GLU A 90 -31.43 24.73 -36.93
C GLU A 90 -30.85 24.02 -38.16
N LYS A 91 -29.51 23.89 -38.25
CA LYS A 91 -28.86 23.14 -39.32
C LYS A 91 -29.18 21.65 -39.25
N LEU A 92 -29.11 21.05 -38.06
CA LEU A 92 -29.37 19.63 -37.86
C LEU A 92 -30.86 19.28 -38.04
N LEU A 93 -31.76 20.19 -37.67
CA LEU A 93 -33.21 20.04 -37.85
C LEU A 93 -33.61 19.83 -39.32
N ALA A 94 -32.79 20.33 -40.26
CA ALA A 94 -32.99 20.11 -41.69
C ALA A 94 -32.62 18.68 -42.15
N GLU A 95 -31.86 17.92 -41.35
CA GLU A 95 -31.35 16.59 -41.69
C GLU A 95 -32.01 15.46 -40.87
N ALA A 96 -32.30 15.71 -39.58
CA ALA A 96 -32.96 14.78 -38.66
C ALA A 96 -33.57 15.54 -37.46
N ASP A 97 -34.39 14.87 -36.63
CA ASP A 97 -34.82 15.45 -35.34
C ASP A 97 -33.63 15.49 -34.35
N PRO A 98 -33.09 16.68 -34.01
CA PRO A 98 -31.95 16.81 -33.12
C PRO A 98 -32.36 16.83 -31.63
N GLY A 99 -33.64 16.62 -31.32
CA GLY A 99 -34.19 16.70 -29.97
C GLY A 99 -34.67 18.10 -29.58
N PRO A 100 -34.80 18.43 -28.28
CA PRO A 100 -35.29 19.74 -27.85
C PRO A 100 -34.30 20.89 -28.17
N PRO A 101 -34.80 22.12 -28.39
CA PRO A 101 -33.94 23.27 -28.66
C PRO A 101 -33.06 23.61 -27.45
N PRO A 102 -31.82 24.08 -27.66
CA PRO A 102 -30.92 24.45 -26.58
C PRO A 102 -31.47 25.64 -25.78
N ARG A 103 -31.31 25.61 -24.46
CA ARG A 103 -31.75 26.68 -23.55
C ARG A 103 -30.56 27.43 -22.94
N LEU A 104 -30.80 28.65 -22.47
CA LEU A 104 -29.76 29.50 -21.90
C LEU A 104 -29.17 28.89 -20.63
N GLU A 105 -30.04 28.29 -19.81
CA GLU A 105 -29.71 27.61 -18.56
C GLU A 105 -28.79 26.41 -18.81
N ASP A 106 -29.07 25.61 -19.84
CA ASP A 106 -28.24 24.47 -20.22
C ASP A 106 -26.85 24.93 -20.68
N CYS A 107 -26.79 26.04 -21.45
CA CYS A 107 -25.50 26.63 -21.86
C CYS A 107 -24.68 27.13 -20.67
N ALA A 108 -25.32 27.79 -19.70
CA ALA A 108 -24.66 28.27 -18.50
C ALA A 108 -24.13 27.10 -17.64
N ALA A 109 -24.96 26.09 -17.43
CA ALA A 109 -24.59 24.89 -16.68
C ALA A 109 -23.42 24.14 -17.34
N ASP A 110 -23.45 23.97 -18.66
CA ASP A 110 -22.39 23.27 -19.40
C ASP A 110 -21.05 24.01 -19.38
N LEU A 111 -21.05 25.34 -19.55
CA LEU A 111 -19.82 26.14 -19.49
C LEU A 111 -19.18 26.04 -18.10
N GLU A 112 -20.00 26.10 -17.05
CA GLU A 112 -19.51 25.95 -15.68
C GLU A 112 -19.02 24.51 -15.41
N ARG A 113 -19.72 23.50 -15.93
CA ARG A 113 -19.30 22.10 -15.81
C ARG A 113 -17.95 21.86 -16.47
N GLN A 114 -17.71 22.47 -17.64
CA GLN A 114 -16.40 22.43 -18.31
C GLN A 114 -15.31 23.12 -17.49
N ARG A 115 -15.62 24.20 -16.75
CA ARG A 115 -14.67 24.82 -15.81
C ARG A 115 -14.33 23.89 -14.66
N LEU A 116 -15.32 23.24 -14.06
CA LEU A 116 -15.12 22.24 -13.00
C LEU A 116 -14.32 21.03 -13.50
N PHE A 117 -14.52 20.60 -14.75
CA PHE A 117 -13.72 19.54 -15.37
C PHE A 117 -12.26 19.90 -15.53
N ARG A 118 -11.95 21.10 -16.05
CA ARG A 118 -10.57 21.60 -16.10
C ARG A 118 -9.93 21.64 -14.72
N LEU A 119 -10.71 22.01 -13.69
CA LEU A 119 -10.23 21.99 -12.32
C LEU A 119 -9.91 20.56 -11.85
N ILE A 120 -10.75 19.56 -12.15
CA ILE A 120 -10.48 18.15 -11.87
C ILE A 120 -9.24 17.66 -12.63
N GLU A 121 -9.10 18.01 -13.91
CA GLU A 121 -7.96 17.63 -14.76
C GLU A 121 -6.63 18.14 -14.16
N ASP A 122 -6.61 19.35 -13.63
CA ASP A 122 -5.46 19.86 -12.89
C ASP A 122 -5.29 19.19 -11.53
N LEU A 123 -6.39 18.95 -10.82
CA LEU A 123 -6.41 18.37 -9.49
C LEU A 123 -5.87 16.94 -9.46
N VAL A 124 -6.10 16.13 -10.50
CA VAL A 124 -5.66 14.71 -10.54
C VAL A 124 -4.19 14.53 -10.88
N LYS A 125 -3.50 15.57 -11.37
CA LYS A 125 -2.06 15.50 -11.69
C LYS A 125 -1.23 15.30 -10.41
N TRP A 126 -0.28 14.36 -10.47
CA TRP A 126 0.62 14.08 -9.33
C TRP A 126 1.40 15.33 -8.88
N GLU A 127 1.83 16.15 -9.83
CA GLU A 127 2.56 17.39 -9.61
C GLU A 127 1.75 18.38 -8.77
N ASN A 128 0.42 18.34 -8.89
CA ASN A 128 -0.48 19.25 -8.20
C ASN A 128 -0.96 18.76 -6.84
N THR A 129 -0.49 17.58 -6.38
CA THR A 129 -0.83 17.02 -5.06
C THR A 129 -0.49 17.95 -3.89
N THR A 130 0.47 18.85 -4.05
CA THR A 130 0.89 19.83 -3.02
C THR A 130 0.82 21.27 -3.54
N ASN A 131 0.19 21.49 -4.69
CA ASN A 131 0.06 22.81 -5.28
C ASN A 131 -1.10 23.58 -4.63
N GLU A 132 -0.76 24.46 -3.68
CA GLU A 132 -1.75 25.24 -2.94
C GLU A 132 -2.58 26.20 -3.80
N GLU A 133 -2.12 26.60 -4.99
CA GLU A 133 -2.95 27.40 -5.90
C GLU A 133 -4.14 26.58 -6.43
N VAL A 134 -3.89 25.34 -6.85
CA VAL A 134 -4.93 24.41 -7.31
C VAL A 134 -5.81 23.99 -6.15
N LEU A 135 -5.21 23.58 -5.02
CA LEU A 135 -5.95 23.13 -3.84
C LEU A 135 -6.84 24.24 -3.25
N ARG A 136 -6.41 25.50 -3.29
CA ARG A 136 -7.23 26.63 -2.84
C ARG A 136 -8.48 26.80 -3.70
N LYS A 137 -8.35 26.81 -5.04
CA LYS A 137 -9.50 26.90 -5.96
C LYS A 137 -10.49 25.77 -5.70
N VAL A 138 -9.98 24.55 -5.55
CA VAL A 138 -10.78 23.35 -5.25
C VAL A 138 -11.52 23.46 -3.91
N ARG A 139 -10.84 23.91 -2.85
CA ARG A 139 -11.46 24.13 -1.53
C ARG A 139 -12.52 25.23 -1.59
N GLU A 140 -12.29 26.30 -2.34
CA GLU A 140 -13.25 27.39 -2.55
C GLU A 140 -14.55 26.87 -3.19
N GLU A 141 -14.48 25.98 -4.18
CA GLU A 141 -15.66 25.35 -4.81
C GLU A 141 -16.44 24.45 -3.84
N ILE A 142 -15.72 23.67 -3.01
CA ILE A 142 -16.34 22.85 -1.96
C ILE A 142 -17.11 23.75 -0.97
N TRP A 143 -16.50 24.86 -0.54
CA TRP A 143 -17.15 25.82 0.36
C TRP A 143 -18.35 26.52 -0.28
N ALA A 144 -18.27 26.89 -1.56
CA ALA A 144 -19.38 27.50 -2.28
C ALA A 144 -20.59 26.56 -2.35
N SER A 145 -20.34 25.28 -2.66
CA SER A 145 -21.36 24.24 -2.70
C SER A 145 -21.95 23.97 -1.33
N TRP A 146 -21.11 23.94 -0.29
CA TRP A 146 -21.58 23.77 1.08
C TRP A 146 -22.50 24.90 1.53
N ARG A 147 -22.12 26.16 1.27
CA ARG A 147 -22.91 27.32 1.67
C ARG A 147 -24.28 27.37 0.98
N ARG A 148 -24.39 26.89 -0.27
CA ARG A 148 -25.69 26.72 -0.94
C ARG A 148 -26.55 25.68 -0.22
N ALA A 149 -25.97 24.52 0.10
CA ALA A 149 -26.69 23.48 0.85
C ALA A 149 -27.16 23.99 2.23
N CYS A 150 -26.35 24.80 2.92
CA CYS A 150 -26.76 25.44 4.17
C CYS A 150 -27.91 26.43 3.97
N ALA A 151 -27.86 27.24 2.91
CA ALA A 151 -28.93 28.20 2.60
C ALA A 151 -30.26 27.51 2.30
N ASP A 152 -30.23 26.42 1.51
CA ASP A 152 -31.43 25.65 1.17
C ASP A 152 -32.09 25.02 2.41
N ASN A 153 -31.29 24.70 3.43
CA ASN A 153 -31.70 24.01 4.64
C ASN A 153 -31.70 24.91 5.89
N ALA A 154 -31.67 26.24 5.73
CA ALA A 154 -31.62 27.18 6.86
C ALA A 154 -32.83 27.05 7.80
N GLY A 155 -33.99 26.61 7.29
CA GLY A 155 -35.20 26.34 8.08
C GLY A 155 -35.28 24.95 8.71
N HIS A 156 -34.26 24.10 8.55
CA HIS A 156 -34.27 22.74 9.11
C HIS A 156 -34.13 22.78 10.64
N PRO A 157 -34.86 21.96 11.43
CA PRO A 157 -34.78 21.98 12.89
C PRO A 157 -33.38 21.72 13.47
N ARG A 158 -32.57 20.90 12.78
CA ARG A 158 -31.16 20.63 13.09
C ARG A 158 -30.18 21.49 12.27
N ALA A 159 -30.59 22.64 11.72
CA ALA A 159 -29.73 23.45 10.84
C ALA A 159 -28.42 23.90 11.51
N ALA A 160 -28.45 24.26 12.79
CA ALA A 160 -27.24 24.65 13.53
C ALA A 160 -26.21 23.52 13.68
N GLU A 161 -26.68 22.27 13.66
CA GLU A 161 -25.85 21.07 13.82
C GLU A 161 -25.39 20.53 12.46
N LEU A 162 -26.32 20.39 11.52
CA LEU A 162 -26.11 19.74 10.22
C LEU A 162 -25.73 20.70 9.10
N PHE A 163 -25.99 21.99 9.22
CA PHE A 163 -25.89 22.95 8.11
C PHE A 163 -25.19 24.25 8.53
N ASP A 164 -24.13 24.14 9.34
CA ASP A 164 -23.28 25.28 9.70
C ASP A 164 -22.46 25.79 8.50
N ARG A 165 -22.81 26.98 8.00
CA ARG A 165 -22.12 27.66 6.89
C ARG A 165 -20.62 27.93 7.13
N ASN A 166 -20.16 27.85 8.37
CA ASN A 166 -18.77 28.10 8.78
C ASN A 166 -18.00 26.81 9.10
N ARG A 167 -18.64 25.64 9.03
CA ARG A 167 -18.01 24.33 9.27
C ARG A 167 -18.43 23.33 8.20
N LEU A 168 -17.47 22.82 7.43
CA LEU A 168 -17.72 21.72 6.50
C LEU A 168 -18.13 20.45 7.27
N PRO A 169 -18.98 19.59 6.68
CA PRO A 169 -19.21 18.26 7.22
C PRO A 169 -17.89 17.49 7.29
N ALA A 170 -17.74 16.66 8.32
CA ALA A 170 -16.60 15.77 8.41
C ALA A 170 -16.73 14.63 7.38
N PHE A 171 -15.61 14.00 7.08
CA PHE A 171 -15.49 12.87 6.16
C PHE A 171 -15.23 11.59 6.92
N HIS A 172 -15.79 10.46 6.49
CA HIS A 172 -15.47 9.15 7.07
C HIS A 172 -15.23 8.09 6.00
N ASP A 173 -14.15 7.32 6.18
CA ASP A 173 -13.92 6.04 5.51
C ASP A 173 -13.85 4.91 6.56
N PRO A 174 -14.90 4.07 6.67
CA PRO A 174 -14.97 2.97 7.63
C PRO A 174 -14.15 1.72 7.25
N PHE A 175 -13.58 1.70 6.04
CA PHE A 175 -12.71 0.65 5.51
C PHE A 175 -11.40 1.26 5.02
N ALA A 176 -10.79 2.09 5.87
CA ALA A 176 -9.73 3.01 5.46
C ALA A 176 -8.50 2.32 4.87
N GLY A 177 -8.16 1.11 5.31
CA GLY A 177 -7.05 0.32 4.80
C GLY A 177 -5.76 1.14 4.68
N GLY A 178 -5.28 1.33 3.44
CA GLY A 178 -4.06 2.09 3.14
C GLY A 178 -4.19 3.61 3.22
N GLY A 179 -5.37 4.15 3.55
CA GLY A 179 -5.61 5.55 3.89
C GLY A 179 -5.69 6.52 2.71
N ALA A 180 -5.95 6.03 1.49
CA ALA A 180 -6.01 6.90 0.30
C ALA A 180 -7.16 7.92 0.37
N LEU A 181 -8.37 7.47 0.69
CA LEU A 181 -9.56 8.31 0.77
C LEU A 181 -9.48 9.36 1.90
N PRO A 182 -9.17 8.99 3.16
CA PRO A 182 -9.05 9.99 4.22
C PRO A 182 -7.90 10.97 4.02
N LEU A 183 -6.77 10.55 3.42
CA LEU A 183 -5.67 11.44 3.06
C LEU A 183 -6.13 12.52 2.08
N GLU A 184 -6.82 12.12 1.02
CA GLU A 184 -7.27 13.05 -0.01
C GLU A 184 -8.43 13.93 0.47
N ALA A 185 -9.33 13.41 1.33
CA ALA A 185 -10.33 14.23 2.00
C ALA A 185 -9.68 15.35 2.85
N GLN A 186 -8.65 15.03 3.63
CA GLN A 186 -7.90 16.02 4.41
C GLN A 186 -7.20 17.05 3.51
N ARG A 187 -6.62 16.60 2.39
CA ARG A 187 -5.98 17.48 1.40
C ARG A 187 -6.99 18.47 0.78
N LEU A 188 -8.23 18.03 0.57
CA LEU A 188 -9.36 18.82 0.10
C LEU A 188 -9.98 19.71 1.20
N GLY A 189 -9.44 19.70 2.43
CA GLY A 189 -9.81 20.61 3.51
C GLY A 189 -10.88 20.08 4.47
N LEU A 190 -11.28 18.81 4.33
CA LEU A 190 -12.23 18.15 5.22
C LEU A 190 -11.54 17.66 6.51
N GLU A 191 -12.27 17.64 7.62
CA GLU A 191 -11.87 16.87 8.80
C GLU A 191 -12.10 15.39 8.48
N ALA A 192 -11.01 14.62 8.35
CA ALA A 192 -11.10 13.22 7.95
C ALA A 192 -11.11 12.30 9.19
N HIS A 193 -12.04 11.36 9.19
CA HIS A 193 -12.09 10.22 10.09
C HIS A 193 -11.79 8.97 9.27
N ALA A 194 -10.90 8.14 9.78
CA ALA A 194 -10.54 6.86 9.19
C ALA A 194 -10.75 5.77 10.24
N SER A 195 -11.45 4.70 9.90
CA SER A 195 -11.48 3.52 10.76
C SER A 195 -11.17 2.25 10.00
N ASP A 196 -10.61 1.28 10.70
CA ASP A 196 -10.37 -0.06 10.20
C ASP A 196 -10.30 -1.05 11.38
N LEU A 197 -10.71 -2.30 11.16
CA LEU A 197 -10.51 -3.37 12.15
C LEU A 197 -9.03 -3.72 12.32
N ASN A 198 -8.24 -3.54 11.26
CA ASN A 198 -6.85 -3.93 11.21
C ASN A 198 -5.94 -2.86 11.85
N PRO A 199 -5.24 -3.19 12.95
CA PRO A 199 -4.41 -2.22 13.66
C PRO A 199 -3.24 -1.69 12.84
N VAL A 200 -2.74 -2.45 11.84
CA VAL A 200 -1.70 -1.96 10.91
C VAL A 200 -2.28 -0.88 9.98
N ALA A 201 -3.50 -1.07 9.48
CA ALA A 201 -4.20 -0.05 8.69
C ALA A 201 -4.44 1.23 9.50
N VAL A 202 -4.91 1.08 10.74
CA VAL A 202 -5.11 2.21 11.66
C VAL A 202 -3.81 2.97 11.91
N LEU A 203 -2.70 2.27 12.18
CA LEU A 203 -1.38 2.91 12.36
C LEU A 203 -0.96 3.69 11.11
N ILE A 204 -1.14 3.12 9.91
CA ILE A 204 -0.85 3.80 8.64
C ILE A 204 -1.65 5.09 8.53
N ASN A 205 -2.96 5.05 8.86
CA ASN A 205 -3.81 6.22 8.82
C ASN A 205 -3.38 7.27 9.86
N LYS A 206 -3.05 6.87 11.10
CA LYS A 206 -2.50 7.79 12.11
C LYS A 206 -1.25 8.51 11.61
N ALA A 207 -0.32 7.78 11.01
CA ALA A 207 0.91 8.33 10.45
C ALA A 207 0.69 9.24 9.22
N MET A 208 -0.44 9.10 8.53
CA MET A 208 -0.76 9.87 7.32
C MET A 208 -1.59 11.12 7.59
N ILE A 209 -2.61 11.03 8.45
CA ILE A 209 -3.60 12.10 8.63
C ILE A 209 -3.66 12.68 10.05
N GLU A 210 -3.19 11.96 11.08
CA GLU A 210 -3.35 12.39 12.48
C GLU A 210 -2.07 13.04 13.04
N ILE A 211 -0.91 12.44 12.78
CA ILE A 211 0.39 12.89 13.29
C ILE A 211 0.92 14.12 12.54
N PRO A 212 0.96 14.17 11.19
CA PRO A 212 1.51 15.31 10.44
C PRO A 212 0.89 16.69 10.79
N PRO A 213 -0.44 16.87 10.83
CA PRO A 213 -1.03 18.17 11.17
C PRO A 213 -0.79 18.58 12.63
N ARG A 214 -0.42 17.65 13.52
CA ARG A 214 -0.19 17.93 14.93
C ARG A 214 1.10 18.68 15.18
N PHE A 215 2.15 18.35 14.42
CA PHE A 215 3.49 18.93 14.52
C PHE A 215 3.83 19.82 13.32
N ALA A 216 2.81 20.26 12.59
CA ALA A 216 2.96 21.06 11.39
C ALA A 216 3.68 22.38 11.67
N GLY A 217 4.69 22.69 10.87
CA GLY A 217 5.44 23.94 10.94
C GLY A 217 6.42 24.06 12.11
N GLN A 218 6.55 23.01 12.94
CA GLN A 218 7.54 22.99 14.02
C GLN A 218 8.95 22.71 13.47
N PRO A 219 10.00 23.34 14.02
CA PRO A 219 11.38 22.94 13.73
C PRO A 219 11.66 21.53 14.28
N PRO A 220 12.61 20.79 13.71
CA PRO A 220 13.11 19.56 14.32
C PRO A 220 13.73 19.85 15.68
N VAL A 221 13.79 18.85 16.56
CA VAL A 221 14.39 18.93 17.89
C VAL A 221 15.82 18.39 17.94
N ASN A 222 16.28 17.69 16.90
CA ASN A 222 17.63 17.14 16.93
C ASN A 222 18.73 18.20 17.16
N PRO A 223 19.88 17.82 17.74
CA PRO A 223 20.97 18.75 18.05
C PRO A 223 21.65 19.38 16.83
N LYS A 224 21.51 18.80 15.63
CA LYS A 224 22.12 19.29 14.38
C LYS A 224 21.15 20.12 13.52
N ARG A 225 20.01 20.53 14.08
CA ARG A 225 18.98 21.29 13.36
C ARG A 225 19.46 22.63 12.84
N ASP A 226 18.98 22.99 11.66
CA ASP A 226 19.12 24.34 11.12
C ASP A 226 17.99 25.25 11.68
N LEU A 227 18.37 26.19 12.54
CA LEU A 227 17.46 27.16 13.15
C LEU A 227 17.06 28.31 12.21
N HIS A 228 17.79 28.51 11.11
CA HIS A 228 17.52 29.57 10.14
C HIS A 228 16.58 29.12 9.02
N ARG A 229 16.38 27.81 8.86
CA ARG A 229 15.44 27.25 7.90
C ARG A 229 14.00 27.40 8.38
N HIS A 230 13.13 27.86 7.47
CA HIS A 230 11.68 27.81 7.69
C HIS A 230 11.14 26.42 7.35
N TRP A 231 10.43 25.81 8.32
CA TRP A 231 9.87 24.47 8.22
C TRP A 231 8.38 24.53 7.87
N LYS A 232 7.99 23.92 6.74
CA LYS A 232 6.60 23.89 6.28
C LYS A 232 5.98 22.50 6.47
N GLY A 233 4.73 22.44 6.91
CA GLY A 233 4.02 21.17 7.12
C GLY A 233 4.82 20.21 8.01
N ALA A 234 4.94 18.94 7.62
CA ALA A 234 5.65 17.92 8.38
C ALA A 234 7.19 17.91 8.18
N GLN A 235 7.80 18.94 7.57
CA GLN A 235 9.23 18.93 7.26
C GLN A 235 10.15 18.82 8.48
N GLY A 236 9.82 19.46 9.62
CA GLY A 236 10.62 19.34 10.84
C GLY A 236 10.57 17.93 11.42
N LEU A 237 9.37 17.36 11.49
CA LEU A 237 9.18 15.96 11.90
C LEU A 237 9.93 14.98 10.99
N ALA A 238 9.87 15.21 9.67
CA ALA A 238 10.59 14.43 8.67
C ALA A 238 12.12 14.49 8.86
N GLU A 239 12.66 15.66 9.21
CA GLU A 239 14.09 15.81 9.49
C GLU A 239 14.52 15.03 10.74
N ASP A 240 13.72 15.02 11.80
CA ASP A 240 14.03 14.21 12.97
C ASP A 240 13.93 12.72 12.68
N VAL A 241 12.91 12.26 11.94
CA VAL A 241 12.84 10.85 11.51
C VAL A 241 14.11 10.45 10.73
N ARG A 242 14.61 11.34 9.87
CA ARG A 242 15.87 11.13 9.14
C ARG A 242 17.08 11.07 10.09
N TYR A 243 17.20 12.04 11.00
CA TYR A 243 18.32 12.15 11.94
C TYR A 243 18.39 10.95 12.91
N TYR A 244 17.29 10.65 13.59
CA TYR A 244 17.26 9.57 14.58
C TYR A 244 17.28 8.19 13.91
N GLY A 245 16.76 8.06 12.69
CA GLY A 245 16.94 6.82 11.92
C GLY A 245 18.41 6.61 11.52
N GLN A 246 19.15 7.66 11.13
CA GLN A 246 20.60 7.55 10.93
C GLN A 246 21.31 7.12 12.21
N TRP A 247 20.95 7.73 13.35
CA TRP A 247 21.49 7.33 14.65
C TRP A 247 21.20 5.85 14.97
N MET A 248 19.98 5.36 14.73
CA MET A 248 19.63 3.95 14.92
C MET A 248 20.49 3.03 14.04
N ARG A 249 20.75 3.40 12.77
CA ARG A 249 21.59 2.62 11.88
C ARG A 249 23.03 2.54 12.38
N ASP A 250 23.61 3.67 12.81
CA ASP A 250 24.99 3.72 13.27
C ASP A 250 25.17 2.96 14.59
N GLU A 251 24.20 3.06 15.50
CA GLU A 251 24.20 2.31 16.75
C GLU A 251 23.97 0.80 16.52
N ALA A 252 23.12 0.42 15.56
CA ALA A 252 22.98 -0.97 15.16
C ALA A 252 24.29 -1.51 14.56
N GLU A 253 24.96 -0.76 13.67
CA GLU A 253 26.25 -1.17 13.11
C GLU A 253 27.31 -1.33 14.21
N ARG A 254 27.32 -0.47 15.22
CA ARG A 254 28.20 -0.62 16.39
C ARG A 254 27.96 -1.93 17.15
N ARG A 255 26.69 -2.35 17.31
CA ARG A 255 26.31 -3.56 18.05
C ARG A 255 26.54 -4.85 17.24
N ILE A 256 26.17 -4.85 15.96
CA ILE A 256 26.05 -6.07 15.15
C ILE A 256 26.79 -6.02 13.82
N GLY A 257 27.52 -4.95 13.51
CA GLY A 257 28.26 -4.78 12.25
C GLY A 257 29.33 -5.85 12.00
N HIS A 258 29.84 -6.49 13.06
CA HIS A 258 30.74 -7.63 12.96
C HIS A 258 30.13 -8.85 12.24
N LEU A 259 28.78 -8.97 12.19
CA LEU A 259 28.06 -10.00 11.43
C LEU A 259 27.95 -9.70 9.93
N TYR A 260 28.39 -8.50 9.51
CA TYR A 260 28.32 -7.99 8.13
C TYR A 260 29.72 -7.62 7.62
N PRO A 261 30.67 -8.58 7.54
CA PRO A 261 32.03 -8.29 7.13
C PRO A 261 32.09 -7.75 5.70
N LYS A 262 33.07 -6.87 5.46
CA LYS A 262 33.51 -6.48 4.11
C LYS A 262 34.37 -7.59 3.52
N VAL A 263 34.43 -7.66 2.19
CA VAL A 263 35.24 -8.64 1.47
C VAL A 263 36.52 -7.99 0.93
N GLU A 264 37.67 -8.52 1.30
CA GLU A 264 38.97 -8.07 0.77
C GLU A 264 39.30 -8.76 -0.55
N ILE A 265 39.72 -7.99 -1.56
CA ILE A 265 40.14 -8.55 -2.84
C ILE A 265 41.63 -8.92 -2.79
N THR A 266 41.91 -10.21 -2.83
CA THR A 266 43.26 -10.76 -2.66
C THR A 266 43.98 -11.01 -4.00
N PRO A 267 45.33 -11.12 -4.01
CA PRO A 267 46.07 -11.52 -5.20
C PRO A 267 45.62 -12.85 -5.80
N ALA A 268 45.24 -13.82 -4.96
CA ALA A 268 44.74 -15.12 -5.39
C ALA A 268 43.41 -14.99 -6.17
N MET A 269 42.50 -14.13 -5.68
CA MET A 269 41.25 -13.84 -6.40
C MET A 269 41.52 -13.17 -7.75
N VAL A 270 42.46 -12.23 -7.82
CA VAL A 270 42.82 -11.55 -9.08
C VAL A 270 43.47 -12.52 -10.08
N ALA A 271 44.25 -13.49 -9.61
CA ALA A 271 44.85 -14.51 -10.48
C ALA A 271 43.78 -15.34 -11.20
N GLU A 272 42.68 -15.69 -10.52
CA GLU A 272 41.55 -16.42 -11.13
C GLU A 272 40.56 -15.50 -11.88
N ARG A 273 40.42 -14.26 -11.42
CA ARG A 273 39.46 -13.26 -11.92
C ARG A 273 40.19 -11.94 -12.19
N PRO A 274 40.86 -11.79 -13.35
CA PRO A 274 41.61 -10.58 -13.69
C PRO A 274 40.78 -9.29 -13.70
N ASP A 275 39.46 -9.40 -13.85
CA ASP A 275 38.52 -8.27 -13.74
C ASP A 275 38.50 -7.63 -12.34
N LEU A 276 38.98 -8.33 -11.30
CA LEU A 276 39.10 -7.83 -9.94
C LEU A 276 40.38 -7.00 -9.70
N LYS A 277 41.32 -6.96 -10.65
CA LYS A 277 42.59 -6.23 -10.52
C LYS A 277 42.43 -4.76 -10.05
N PRO A 278 41.42 -3.98 -10.50
CA PRO A 278 41.23 -2.61 -10.02
C PRO A 278 40.98 -2.50 -8.51
N TYR A 279 40.51 -3.57 -7.87
CA TYR A 279 40.13 -3.58 -6.46
C TYR A 279 41.17 -4.27 -5.56
N LEU A 280 42.34 -4.66 -6.08
CA LEU A 280 43.33 -5.42 -5.32
C LEU A 280 43.75 -4.70 -4.03
N GLY A 281 43.54 -5.35 -2.88
CA GLY A 281 43.81 -4.81 -1.55
C GLY A 281 42.67 -3.95 -0.98
N GLU A 282 41.61 -3.69 -1.75
CA GLU A 282 40.43 -2.98 -1.24
C GLU A 282 39.51 -3.92 -0.45
N ARG A 283 38.83 -3.36 0.55
CA ARG A 283 37.76 -4.01 1.31
C ARG A 283 36.41 -3.51 0.83
N LEU A 284 35.78 -4.27 -0.06
CA LEU A 284 34.50 -3.91 -0.67
C LEU A 284 33.33 -4.17 0.30
N THR A 285 32.38 -3.24 0.34
CA THR A 285 31.15 -3.40 1.11
C THR A 285 30.26 -4.45 0.44
N VAL A 286 29.90 -5.50 1.17
CA VAL A 286 28.93 -6.50 0.69
C VAL A 286 27.52 -5.91 0.78
N ILE A 287 26.75 -6.02 -0.31
CA ILE A 287 25.36 -5.54 -0.36
C ILE A 287 24.35 -6.68 -0.24
N ALA A 288 24.72 -7.91 -0.62
CA ALA A 288 23.87 -9.07 -0.52
C ALA A 288 24.66 -10.39 -0.47
N TRP A 289 24.11 -11.37 0.24
CA TRP A 289 24.53 -12.77 0.23
C TRP A 289 23.45 -13.61 -0.44
N LEU A 290 23.82 -14.41 -1.44
CA LEU A 290 22.87 -15.24 -2.18
C LEU A 290 22.99 -16.69 -1.72
N TRP A 291 21.93 -17.21 -1.14
CA TRP A 291 21.88 -18.53 -0.51
C TRP A 291 20.96 -19.47 -1.27
N ALA A 292 21.29 -20.76 -1.30
CA ALA A 292 20.36 -21.82 -1.68
C ALA A 292 19.98 -22.62 -0.43
N ARG A 293 18.69 -22.90 -0.25
CA ARG A 293 18.23 -23.89 0.72
C ARG A 293 18.73 -25.27 0.31
N THR A 294 19.00 -26.13 1.28
CA THR A 294 19.51 -27.48 1.03
C THR A 294 18.62 -28.55 1.66
N VAL A 295 18.63 -29.74 1.09
CA VAL A 295 18.05 -30.95 1.69
C VAL A 295 19.02 -32.13 1.52
N PRO A 296 18.97 -33.16 2.38
CA PRO A 296 19.76 -34.37 2.17
C PRO A 296 19.51 -34.99 0.80
N SER A 297 20.57 -35.52 0.18
CA SER A 297 20.46 -36.20 -1.11
C SER A 297 19.51 -37.39 -1.03
N PRO A 298 18.55 -37.54 -1.97
CA PRO A 298 17.71 -38.73 -2.06
C PRO A 298 18.48 -39.95 -2.58
N ASN A 299 19.70 -39.76 -3.11
CA ASN A 299 20.57 -40.85 -3.53
C ASN A 299 21.42 -41.32 -2.33
N PRO A 300 21.29 -42.59 -1.89
CA PRO A 300 22.04 -43.13 -0.75
C PRO A 300 23.56 -43.01 -0.87
N ALA A 301 24.12 -43.05 -2.09
CA ALA A 301 25.55 -42.89 -2.31
C ALA A 301 26.08 -41.50 -1.89
N PHE A 302 25.19 -40.51 -1.77
CA PHE A 302 25.50 -39.15 -1.36
C PHE A 302 24.67 -38.72 -0.14
N ALA A 303 24.21 -39.66 0.69
CA ALA A 303 23.30 -39.36 1.81
C ALA A 303 23.82 -38.28 2.77
N GLY A 304 25.15 -38.15 2.92
CA GLY A 304 25.78 -37.09 3.72
C GLY A 304 25.93 -35.73 3.03
N VAL A 305 25.47 -35.58 1.78
CA VAL A 305 25.58 -34.34 1.01
C VAL A 305 24.26 -33.58 1.04
N GLU A 306 24.33 -32.33 1.48
CA GLU A 306 23.24 -31.36 1.42
C GLU A 306 23.09 -30.77 0.01
N VAL A 307 22.08 -31.21 -0.73
CA VAL A 307 21.83 -30.82 -2.12
C VAL A 307 21.21 -29.41 -2.18
N PRO A 308 21.77 -28.48 -2.97
CA PRO A 308 21.25 -27.13 -3.09
C PRO A 308 20.03 -27.07 -4.02
N LEU A 309 18.98 -26.39 -3.56
CA LEU A 309 17.76 -26.09 -4.30
C LEU A 309 17.87 -24.68 -4.91
N ALA A 310 18.50 -24.57 -6.07
CA ALA A 310 18.73 -23.31 -6.77
C ALA A 310 17.83 -23.23 -8.01
N SER A 311 16.91 -22.26 -8.05
CA SER A 311 16.03 -22.03 -9.21
C SER A 311 16.75 -21.39 -10.39
N THR A 312 17.92 -20.80 -10.15
CA THR A 312 18.83 -20.27 -11.16
C THR A 312 20.24 -20.13 -10.58
N PHE A 313 21.25 -20.14 -11.46
CA PHE A 313 22.63 -19.75 -11.13
C PHE A 313 23.01 -18.39 -11.75
N LEU A 314 22.07 -17.68 -12.39
CA LEU A 314 22.34 -16.35 -12.94
C LEU A 314 22.44 -15.29 -11.82
N LEU A 315 23.47 -14.44 -11.92
CA LEU A 315 23.69 -13.31 -11.01
C LEU A 315 23.42 -11.96 -11.69
N SER A 316 23.71 -11.86 -12.99
CA SER A 316 23.46 -10.67 -13.80
C SER A 316 23.23 -11.04 -15.25
N THR A 317 22.20 -10.44 -15.87
CA THR A 317 21.93 -10.53 -17.30
C THR A 317 22.19 -9.21 -18.02
N LYS A 318 22.82 -8.23 -17.36
CA LYS A 318 23.15 -6.94 -17.99
C LYS A 318 24.26 -7.15 -19.01
N ALA A 319 24.05 -6.64 -20.23
CA ALA A 319 25.02 -6.79 -21.32
C ALA A 319 26.39 -6.19 -20.93
N GLY A 320 27.46 -6.96 -21.13
CA GLY A 320 28.82 -6.58 -20.75
C GLY A 320 29.12 -6.67 -19.25
N LYS A 321 28.15 -7.11 -18.44
CA LYS A 321 28.28 -7.32 -16.98
C LYS A 321 27.60 -8.62 -16.57
N GLU A 322 27.58 -9.61 -17.45
CA GLU A 322 27.01 -10.93 -17.19
C GLU A 322 27.84 -11.65 -16.11
N ALA A 323 27.16 -12.31 -15.17
CA ALA A 323 27.81 -13.08 -14.11
C ALA A 323 26.92 -14.25 -13.68
N TRP A 324 27.54 -15.35 -13.25
CA TRP A 324 26.84 -16.57 -12.86
C TRP A 324 27.64 -17.43 -11.88
N VAL A 325 26.94 -18.31 -11.17
CA VAL A 325 27.49 -19.28 -10.21
C VAL A 325 27.83 -20.59 -10.93
N GLU A 326 29.06 -21.06 -10.79
CA GLU A 326 29.50 -22.37 -11.27
C GLU A 326 29.68 -23.34 -10.10
N PRO A 327 28.86 -24.41 -9.99
CA PRO A 327 29.13 -25.49 -9.06
C PRO A 327 30.34 -26.32 -9.51
N VAL A 328 31.28 -26.55 -8.61
CA VAL A 328 32.44 -27.42 -8.80
C VAL A 328 32.28 -28.65 -7.91
N ILE A 329 32.24 -29.83 -8.52
CA ILE A 329 32.13 -31.13 -7.84
C ILE A 329 33.54 -31.65 -7.58
N GLU A 330 33.90 -31.84 -6.30
CA GLU A 330 35.22 -32.29 -5.88
C GLU A 330 35.15 -33.03 -4.54
N GLY A 331 36.01 -34.02 -4.33
CA GLY A 331 36.16 -34.69 -3.02
C GLY A 331 34.89 -35.35 -2.46
N GLY A 332 33.96 -35.79 -3.30
CA GLY A 332 32.66 -36.35 -2.86
C GLY A 332 31.62 -35.31 -2.44
N GLY A 333 31.90 -34.02 -2.61
CA GLY A 333 30.98 -32.90 -2.33
C GLY A 333 31.03 -31.84 -3.43
N TYR A 334 30.61 -30.62 -3.08
CA TYR A 334 30.63 -29.49 -4.00
C TYR A 334 30.96 -28.17 -3.30
N ARG A 335 31.46 -27.23 -4.10
CA ARG A 335 31.55 -25.80 -3.76
C ARG A 335 31.05 -24.95 -4.92
N PHE A 336 30.72 -23.70 -4.63
CA PHE A 336 30.33 -22.73 -5.64
C PHE A 336 31.50 -21.79 -5.96
N THR A 337 31.64 -21.44 -7.24
CA THR A 337 32.52 -20.36 -7.70
C THR A 337 31.71 -19.37 -8.53
N VAL A 338 32.28 -18.22 -8.86
CA VAL A 338 31.62 -17.21 -9.69
C VAL A 338 32.40 -16.92 -10.94
N LYS A 339 31.71 -16.93 -12.08
CA LYS A 339 32.26 -16.60 -13.40
C LYS A 339 31.62 -15.32 -13.93
N VAL A 340 32.40 -14.54 -14.66
CA VAL A 340 31.95 -13.32 -15.36
C VAL A 340 32.01 -13.55 -16.86
N GLY A 341 31.11 -12.90 -17.58
CA GLY A 341 30.87 -13.11 -18.99
C GLY A 341 29.78 -14.15 -19.25
N LYS A 342 29.58 -14.45 -20.53
CA LYS A 342 28.49 -15.33 -20.97
C LYS A 342 28.80 -16.79 -20.61
N PRO A 343 27.86 -17.52 -19.99
CA PRO A 343 28.05 -18.94 -19.72
C PRO A 343 28.12 -19.74 -21.02
N LYS A 344 28.92 -20.82 -21.03
CA LYS A 344 29.00 -21.75 -22.18
C LYS A 344 27.65 -22.41 -22.46
N ASN A 345 26.90 -22.74 -21.40
CA ASN A 345 25.55 -23.30 -21.48
C ASN A 345 24.57 -22.39 -20.71
N ALA A 346 23.99 -21.41 -21.41
CA ALA A 346 23.10 -20.43 -20.80
C ALA A 346 21.81 -21.05 -20.22
N GLU A 347 21.25 -22.07 -20.88
CA GLU A 347 20.01 -22.71 -20.40
C GLU A 347 20.25 -23.50 -19.10
N ALA A 348 21.37 -24.21 -18.98
CA ALA A 348 21.70 -24.91 -17.73
C ALA A 348 21.88 -23.92 -16.56
N VAL A 349 22.60 -22.82 -16.77
CA VAL A 349 22.81 -21.79 -15.74
C VAL A 349 21.51 -21.09 -15.37
N LYS A 350 20.64 -20.82 -16.35
CA LYS A 350 19.32 -20.23 -16.11
C LYS A 350 18.44 -21.13 -15.23
N LEU A 351 18.52 -22.44 -15.39
CA LEU A 351 17.76 -23.43 -14.63
C LEU A 351 18.35 -23.72 -13.24
N GLY A 352 19.64 -23.48 -13.01
CA GLY A 352 20.25 -23.86 -11.74
C GLY A 352 20.18 -25.38 -11.52
N THR A 353 19.64 -25.82 -10.38
CA THR A 353 19.31 -27.23 -10.12
C THR A 353 17.84 -27.57 -10.39
N THR A 354 17.03 -26.64 -10.92
CA THR A 354 15.61 -26.93 -11.18
C THR A 354 15.43 -27.98 -12.28
N ALA A 355 14.49 -28.89 -12.07
CA ALA A 355 13.98 -29.81 -13.09
C ALA A 355 12.74 -29.25 -13.81
N GLY A 356 12.36 -28.00 -13.52
CA GLY A 356 11.13 -27.36 -13.99
C GLY A 356 10.03 -27.34 -12.93
N LYS A 357 9.00 -26.50 -13.14
CA LYS A 357 7.98 -26.17 -12.12
C LYS A 357 7.30 -27.37 -11.46
N ARG A 358 7.05 -28.45 -12.22
CA ARG A 358 6.34 -29.66 -11.73
C ARG A 358 7.28 -30.74 -11.19
N ALA A 359 8.53 -30.77 -11.65
CA ALA A 359 9.49 -31.83 -11.31
C ALA A 359 10.47 -31.44 -10.19
N ALA A 360 10.30 -30.25 -9.61
CA ALA A 360 11.13 -29.71 -8.53
C ALA A 360 12.61 -29.55 -8.92
N PHE A 361 13.52 -30.38 -8.40
CA PHE A 361 14.97 -30.20 -8.53
C PHE A 361 15.70 -31.49 -8.91
N ARG A 362 16.98 -31.36 -9.28
CA ARG A 362 17.91 -32.47 -9.48
C ARG A 362 19.05 -32.40 -8.47
N CYS A 363 19.48 -33.56 -7.99
CA CYS A 363 20.65 -33.68 -7.15
C CYS A 363 21.88 -33.25 -7.92
N LEU A 364 22.58 -32.22 -7.45
CA LEU A 364 23.78 -31.68 -8.10
C LEU A 364 24.87 -32.75 -8.27
N MET A 365 24.96 -33.71 -7.35
CA MET A 365 25.98 -34.76 -7.34
C MET A 365 25.68 -35.91 -8.30
N SER A 366 24.41 -36.32 -8.39
CA SER A 366 24.02 -37.58 -9.06
C SER A 366 23.02 -37.42 -10.20
N GLY A 367 22.45 -36.23 -10.38
CA GLY A 367 21.34 -35.99 -11.31
C GLY A 367 20.00 -36.58 -10.89
N ALA A 368 19.95 -37.33 -9.78
CA ALA A 368 18.74 -37.97 -9.26
C ALA A 368 17.63 -36.93 -8.98
N PRO A 369 16.35 -37.23 -9.25
CA PRO A 369 15.25 -36.33 -8.94
C PRO A 369 15.14 -36.04 -7.44
N VAL A 370 14.98 -34.77 -7.09
CA VAL A 370 14.67 -34.30 -5.73
C VAL A 370 13.24 -33.76 -5.77
N THR A 371 12.27 -34.62 -5.50
CA THR A 371 10.84 -34.34 -5.68
C THR A 371 10.31 -33.40 -4.59
N TYR A 372 9.16 -32.75 -4.82
CA TYR A 372 8.53 -31.93 -3.78
C TYR A 372 8.16 -32.73 -2.53
N ASP A 373 7.79 -34.00 -2.65
CA ASP A 373 7.44 -34.82 -1.49
C ASP A 373 8.67 -35.13 -0.64
N HIS A 374 9.82 -35.40 -1.26
CA HIS A 374 11.09 -35.49 -0.55
C HIS A 374 11.41 -34.16 0.15
N ILE A 375 11.33 -33.03 -0.56
CA ILE A 375 11.64 -31.71 0.01
C ILE A 375 10.70 -31.35 1.18
N ARG A 376 9.41 -31.67 1.07
CA ARG A 376 8.44 -31.50 2.16
C ARG A 376 8.78 -32.38 3.34
N SER A 377 9.03 -33.68 3.12
CA SER A 377 9.41 -34.63 4.17
C SER A 377 10.65 -34.16 4.93
N GLU A 378 11.72 -33.79 4.21
CA GLU A 378 12.96 -33.30 4.81
C GLU A 378 12.77 -31.97 5.55
N GLY A 379 11.99 -31.05 4.97
CA GLY A 379 11.66 -29.77 5.60
C GLY A 379 10.85 -29.93 6.88
N GLN A 380 9.78 -30.74 6.86
CA GLN A 380 8.96 -31.07 8.04
C GLN A 380 9.77 -31.76 9.13
N ALA A 381 10.78 -32.54 8.75
CA ALA A 381 11.67 -33.19 9.70
C ALA A 381 12.82 -32.30 10.20
N GLY A 382 12.82 -31.00 9.85
CA GLY A 382 13.83 -30.03 10.30
C GLY A 382 15.21 -30.20 9.66
N ARG A 383 15.32 -30.94 8.55
CA ARG A 383 16.59 -31.23 7.85
C ARG A 383 16.86 -30.32 6.65
N MET A 384 16.17 -29.18 6.57
CA MET A 384 16.43 -28.16 5.55
C MET A 384 17.55 -27.23 6.00
N GLY A 385 18.66 -27.21 5.25
CA GLY A 385 19.80 -26.34 5.52
C GLY A 385 19.88 -25.15 4.56
N ALA A 386 21.05 -24.51 4.51
CA ALA A 386 21.36 -23.46 3.55
C ALA A 386 22.86 -23.42 3.21
N ARG A 387 23.18 -23.09 1.95
CA ARG A 387 24.54 -22.98 1.42
C ARG A 387 24.73 -21.66 0.68
N LEU A 388 25.82 -20.95 0.96
CA LEU A 388 26.12 -19.68 0.29
C LEU A 388 26.54 -19.97 -1.15
N MET A 389 25.91 -19.31 -2.13
CA MET A 389 26.21 -19.45 -3.55
C MET A 389 27.12 -18.34 -4.08
N ALA A 390 26.88 -17.11 -3.64
CA ALA A 390 27.65 -15.95 -4.08
C ALA A 390 27.58 -14.79 -3.08
N ILE A 391 28.61 -13.96 -3.10
CA ILE A 391 28.68 -12.67 -2.40
C ILE A 391 28.57 -11.57 -3.46
N VAL A 392 27.71 -10.59 -3.23
CA VAL A 392 27.58 -9.41 -4.10
C VAL A 392 28.11 -8.19 -3.34
N ALA A 393 29.16 -7.58 -3.85
CA ALA A 393 29.77 -6.38 -3.28
C ALA A 393 29.55 -5.15 -4.16
N GLU A 394 29.62 -3.98 -3.55
CA GLU A 394 29.62 -2.71 -4.27
C GLU A 394 31.01 -2.44 -4.87
N GLY A 395 31.02 -2.04 -6.14
CA GLY A 395 32.22 -1.61 -6.85
C GLY A 395 32.00 -0.28 -7.57
N GLU A 396 33.09 0.38 -7.98
CA GLU A 396 33.09 1.75 -8.51
C GLU A 396 32.13 1.93 -9.71
N ARG A 397 32.03 0.92 -10.58
CA ARG A 397 31.23 0.97 -11.83
C ARG A 397 30.15 -0.10 -11.89
N GLY A 398 29.76 -0.67 -10.76
CA GLY A 398 28.69 -1.66 -10.66
C GLY A 398 28.99 -2.77 -9.67
N ARG A 399 28.14 -3.81 -9.68
CA ARG A 399 28.24 -4.92 -8.73
C ARG A 399 29.44 -5.81 -9.04
N VAL A 400 30.16 -6.18 -7.99
CA VAL A 400 31.23 -7.18 -8.02
C VAL A 400 30.67 -8.49 -7.47
N TYR A 401 30.79 -9.56 -8.24
CA TYR A 401 30.29 -10.88 -7.87
C TYR A 401 31.44 -11.82 -7.52
N LEU A 402 31.40 -12.36 -6.30
CA LEU A 402 32.49 -13.13 -5.69
C LEU A 402 32.00 -14.50 -5.22
N ALA A 403 32.92 -15.46 -5.22
CA ALA A 403 32.67 -16.78 -4.68
C ALA A 403 32.43 -16.73 -3.16
N PRO A 404 31.68 -17.68 -2.58
CA PRO A 404 31.55 -17.84 -1.14
C PRO A 404 32.90 -18.00 -0.46
N THR A 405 33.07 -17.42 0.72
CA THR A 405 34.23 -17.68 1.59
C THR A 405 33.76 -18.22 2.95
N PRO A 406 34.58 -19.04 3.64
CA PRO A 406 34.23 -19.56 4.96
C PRO A 406 33.91 -18.46 5.99
N GLU A 407 34.60 -17.32 5.91
CA GLU A 407 34.39 -16.17 6.79
C GLU A 407 32.95 -15.64 6.73
N HIS A 408 32.40 -15.43 5.54
CA HIS A 408 31.06 -14.88 5.39
C HIS A 408 29.96 -15.89 5.77
N GLU A 409 30.17 -17.19 5.54
CA GLU A 409 29.26 -18.21 6.07
C GLU A 409 29.34 -18.27 7.61
N ALA A 410 30.54 -18.20 8.18
CA ALA A 410 30.75 -18.22 9.63
C ALA A 410 30.10 -16.99 10.29
N ALA A 411 30.25 -15.80 9.73
CA ALA A 411 29.64 -14.57 10.24
C ALA A 411 28.10 -14.70 10.33
N ALA A 412 27.46 -15.28 9.32
CA ALA A 412 26.01 -15.55 9.36
C ALA A 412 25.65 -16.58 10.44
N ARG A 413 26.45 -17.65 10.59
CA ARG A 413 26.24 -18.72 11.59
C ARG A 413 26.60 -18.31 13.02
N GLN A 414 27.30 -17.20 13.24
CA GLN A 414 27.61 -16.69 14.58
C GLN A 414 26.43 -15.94 15.21
N ALA A 415 25.47 -15.48 14.41
CA ALA A 415 24.29 -14.80 14.91
C ALA A 415 23.49 -15.71 15.86
N ARG A 416 23.07 -15.15 17.01
CA ARG A 416 22.26 -15.84 18.02
C ARG A 416 21.08 -14.93 18.40
N PRO A 417 19.90 -15.12 17.80
CA PRO A 417 18.75 -14.31 18.17
C PRO A 417 18.27 -14.68 19.57
N GLU A 418 18.08 -13.68 20.43
CA GLU A 418 17.48 -13.87 21.77
C GLU A 418 15.96 -14.00 21.70
N TRP A 419 15.35 -13.47 20.64
CA TRP A 419 13.92 -13.50 20.40
C TRP A 419 13.61 -13.73 18.93
N LYS A 420 12.54 -14.49 18.66
CA LYS A 420 11.92 -14.59 17.33
C LYS A 420 10.39 -14.60 17.46
N PRO A 421 9.64 -14.14 16.45
CA PRO A 421 8.18 -14.31 16.42
C PRO A 421 7.82 -15.80 16.43
N ASP A 422 7.00 -16.22 17.38
CA ASP A 422 6.52 -17.60 17.56
C ASP A 422 5.08 -17.82 17.08
N MET A 423 4.42 -16.74 16.62
CA MET A 423 3.07 -16.80 16.09
C MET A 423 2.99 -17.76 14.89
N PRO A 424 2.01 -18.68 14.87
CA PRO A 424 1.84 -19.61 13.76
C PRO A 424 1.43 -18.87 12.49
N LEU A 425 1.92 -19.35 11.36
CA LEU A 425 1.42 -18.98 10.04
C LEU A 425 0.03 -19.60 9.84
N PRO A 426 -0.87 -18.93 9.10
CA PRO A 426 -2.20 -19.46 8.84
C PRO A 426 -2.15 -20.73 8.00
N ASP A 427 -3.09 -21.64 8.22
CA ASP A 427 -3.33 -22.79 7.34
C ASP A 427 -4.10 -22.37 6.08
N ASN A 428 -3.46 -21.51 5.28
CA ASN A 428 -3.95 -21.08 3.98
C ASN A 428 -2.99 -21.60 2.90
N PRO A 429 -3.21 -22.82 2.38
CA PRO A 429 -2.30 -23.41 1.43
C PRO A 429 -2.30 -22.68 0.09
N ARG A 430 -3.21 -21.74 -0.20
CA ARG A 430 -3.19 -20.95 -1.44
C ARG A 430 -2.12 -19.87 -1.41
N ASP A 431 -2.09 -19.09 -0.33
CA ASP A 431 -1.28 -17.88 -0.23
C ASP A 431 -0.09 -18.02 0.74
N PHE A 432 -0.09 -19.03 1.61
CA PHE A 432 0.99 -19.30 2.58
C PHE A 432 1.54 -20.69 2.33
N LYS A 433 2.68 -20.77 1.62
CA LYS A 433 3.24 -22.06 1.16
C LYS A 433 4.31 -22.63 2.08
N THR A 434 4.93 -21.79 2.89
CA THR A 434 6.06 -22.13 3.76
C THR A 434 5.74 -23.18 4.83
N PRO A 435 4.51 -23.27 5.40
CA PRO A 435 4.19 -24.33 6.38
C PRO A 435 4.32 -25.74 5.83
N ASN A 436 4.13 -25.95 4.53
CA ASN A 436 4.32 -27.26 3.89
C ASN A 436 5.76 -27.79 3.99
N TYR A 437 6.72 -26.93 4.33
CA TYR A 437 8.16 -27.22 4.35
C TYR A 437 8.77 -27.07 5.74
N GLY A 438 7.96 -27.13 6.81
CA GLY A 438 8.43 -27.06 8.20
C GLY A 438 8.65 -25.64 8.74
N LEU A 439 8.36 -24.60 7.96
CA LEU A 439 8.40 -23.20 8.40
C LEU A 439 7.00 -22.80 8.87
N THR A 440 6.69 -23.02 10.14
CA THR A 440 5.33 -22.99 10.69
C THR A 440 5.01 -21.71 11.44
N THR A 441 6.02 -20.91 11.80
CA THR A 441 5.85 -19.61 12.49
C THR A 441 6.38 -18.45 11.63
N PHE A 442 5.94 -17.23 11.94
CA PHE A 442 6.47 -16.03 11.28
C PHE A 442 7.99 -15.86 11.50
N GLY A 443 8.54 -16.31 12.62
CA GLY A 443 9.98 -16.26 12.90
C GLY A 443 10.80 -17.18 12.00
N ASP A 444 10.24 -18.29 11.52
CA ASP A 444 10.94 -19.24 10.63
C ASP A 444 11.14 -18.68 9.21
N LEU A 445 10.55 -17.53 8.90
CA LEU A 445 10.71 -16.83 7.63
C LEU A 445 12.03 -16.03 7.56
N PHE A 446 12.79 -15.97 8.64
CA PHE A 446 14.01 -15.17 8.79
C PHE A 446 15.20 -16.07 9.11
N THR A 447 16.40 -15.68 8.69
CA THR A 447 17.64 -16.29 9.19
C THR A 447 17.98 -15.75 10.58
N ASP A 448 18.83 -16.47 11.34
CA ASP A 448 19.31 -16.02 12.64
C ASP A 448 19.96 -14.63 12.59
N ARG A 449 20.77 -14.36 11.56
CA ARG A 449 21.39 -13.04 11.35
C ARG A 449 20.36 -11.96 11.07
N GLN A 450 19.33 -12.24 10.26
CA GLN A 450 18.24 -11.31 10.02
C GLN A 450 17.43 -11.03 11.29
N LEU A 451 17.16 -12.05 12.11
CA LEU A 451 16.48 -11.89 13.40
C LEU A 451 17.28 -11.03 14.36
N VAL A 452 18.59 -11.25 14.49
CA VAL A 452 19.48 -10.39 15.31
C VAL A 452 19.44 -8.94 14.84
N ALA A 453 19.47 -8.70 13.53
CA ALA A 453 19.38 -7.33 13.01
C ALA A 453 18.03 -6.68 13.29
N LEU A 454 16.92 -7.34 12.95
CA LEU A 454 15.58 -6.80 13.13
C LEU A 454 15.23 -6.56 14.60
N THR A 455 15.65 -7.46 15.50
CA THR A 455 15.47 -7.28 16.95
C THR A 455 16.31 -6.12 17.48
N THR A 456 17.56 -5.97 17.03
CA THR A 456 18.41 -4.81 17.38
C THR A 456 17.74 -3.50 16.97
N PHE A 457 17.25 -3.39 15.74
CA PHE A 457 16.50 -2.20 15.29
C PHE A 457 15.19 -2.00 16.06
N SER A 458 14.50 -3.07 16.45
CA SER A 458 13.28 -3.00 17.26
C SER A 458 13.53 -2.42 18.65
N ASP A 459 14.58 -2.86 19.33
CA ASP A 459 14.93 -2.38 20.66
C ASP A 459 15.40 -0.91 20.62
N LEU A 460 16.13 -0.54 19.56
CA LEU A 460 16.59 0.82 19.33
C LEU A 460 15.46 1.84 19.12
N VAL A 461 14.23 1.43 18.75
CA VAL A 461 13.09 2.36 18.69
C VAL A 461 12.81 2.96 20.07
N GLY A 462 12.84 2.15 21.13
CA GLY A 462 12.63 2.62 22.51
C GLY A 462 13.73 3.57 22.97
N GLU A 463 14.99 3.22 22.69
CA GLU A 463 16.14 4.07 22.99
C GLU A 463 16.11 5.38 22.21
N ALA A 464 15.71 5.35 20.93
CA ALA A 464 15.51 6.54 20.11
C ALA A 464 14.47 7.46 20.75
N MET A 465 13.30 6.94 21.15
CA MET A 465 12.26 7.76 21.79
C MET A 465 12.76 8.44 23.07
N ALA A 466 13.53 7.74 23.91
CA ALA A 466 14.13 8.34 25.10
C ALA A 466 15.08 9.50 24.75
N ARG A 467 15.91 9.31 23.71
CA ARG A 467 16.83 10.33 23.20
C ARG A 467 16.09 11.53 22.61
N ILE A 468 15.09 11.28 21.79
CA ILE A 468 14.25 12.32 21.17
C ILE A 468 13.54 13.15 22.23
N ARG A 469 13.03 12.53 23.30
CA ARG A 469 12.39 13.26 24.40
C ARG A 469 13.39 14.20 25.08
N ALA A 470 14.60 13.75 25.36
CA ALA A 470 15.65 14.60 25.94
C ALA A 470 16.02 15.77 25.02
N ASP A 471 16.19 15.51 23.73
CA ASP A 471 16.51 16.54 22.73
C ASP A 471 15.33 17.51 22.53
N ALA A 472 14.07 17.03 22.60
CA ALA A 472 12.87 17.86 22.59
C ALA A 472 12.80 18.83 23.77
N LEU A 473 13.11 18.37 24.98
CA LEU A 473 13.18 19.22 26.16
C LEU A 473 14.29 20.27 26.02
N ALA A 474 15.47 19.86 25.54
CA ALA A 474 16.58 20.78 25.27
C ALA A 474 16.27 21.79 24.15
N ALA A 475 15.40 21.41 23.21
CA ALA A 475 14.89 22.29 22.16
C ALA A 475 13.75 23.22 22.62
N GLY A 476 13.29 23.09 23.87
CA GLY A 476 12.28 23.95 24.47
C GLY A 476 10.84 23.47 24.30
N LEU A 477 10.60 22.21 23.89
CA LEU A 477 9.26 21.64 23.94
C LEU A 477 8.82 21.46 25.41
N PRO A 478 7.54 21.69 25.74
CA PRO A 478 7.04 21.50 27.10
C PRO A 478 7.26 20.07 27.61
N ASP A 479 7.62 19.94 28.90
CA ASP A 479 7.61 18.65 29.61
C ASP A 479 6.18 18.24 29.98
N ASP A 480 5.40 17.93 28.96
CA ASP A 480 4.04 17.43 29.08
C ASP A 480 4.07 15.89 29.03
N PRO A 481 3.56 15.19 30.06
CA PRO A 481 3.48 13.73 30.07
C PRO A 481 2.33 13.20 29.21
N THR A 482 1.45 14.06 28.67
CA THR A 482 0.34 13.63 27.82
C THR A 482 0.87 12.90 26.59
N PRO A 483 0.50 11.62 26.39
CA PRO A 483 1.02 10.82 25.29
C PRO A 483 0.38 11.21 23.95
N LEU A 484 1.02 10.82 22.86
CA LEU A 484 0.56 11.02 21.49
C LEU A 484 -0.84 10.46 21.28
N ARG A 485 -1.15 9.26 21.79
CA ARG A 485 -2.48 8.66 21.63
C ARG A 485 -3.62 9.46 22.27
N GLU A 486 -3.33 10.31 23.26
CA GLU A 486 -4.31 11.14 24.00
C GLU A 486 -4.30 12.60 23.52
N GLY A 487 -3.62 12.89 22.41
CA GLY A 487 -3.62 14.23 21.81
C GLY A 487 -2.49 15.14 22.27
N GLY A 488 -1.51 14.62 23.03
CA GLY A 488 -0.37 15.40 23.52
C GLY A 488 0.45 16.06 22.41
N THR A 489 1.10 17.18 22.75
CA THR A 489 1.96 17.96 21.82
C THR A 489 3.32 18.33 22.39
N GLY A 490 3.61 18.00 23.66
CA GLY A 490 4.92 18.24 24.28
C GLY A 490 5.98 17.19 23.93
N ALA A 491 7.09 17.21 24.65
CA ALA A 491 8.28 16.39 24.38
C ALA A 491 7.98 14.88 24.32
N THR A 492 7.10 14.37 25.19
CA THR A 492 6.69 12.96 25.20
C THR A 492 5.97 12.57 23.91
N ALA A 493 4.91 13.31 23.54
CA ALA A 493 4.16 13.03 22.33
C ALA A 493 4.98 13.22 21.04
N TYR A 494 5.91 14.17 21.03
CA TYR A 494 6.83 14.37 19.90
C TYR A 494 7.78 13.17 19.73
N ALA A 495 8.36 12.69 20.83
CA ALA A 495 9.22 11.50 20.81
C ALA A 495 8.47 10.25 20.32
N GLU A 496 7.25 10.04 20.82
CA GLU A 496 6.38 8.97 20.35
C GLU A 496 6.04 9.11 18.87
N ALA A 497 5.79 10.34 18.37
CA ALA A 497 5.49 10.59 16.96
C ALA A 497 6.64 10.19 16.04
N VAL A 498 7.87 10.59 16.36
CA VAL A 498 9.07 10.17 15.63
C VAL A 498 9.27 8.66 15.76
N GLY A 499 9.07 8.10 16.97
CA GLY A 499 9.15 6.67 17.24
C GLY A 499 8.21 5.82 16.38
N VAL A 500 6.99 6.31 16.11
CA VAL A 500 6.04 5.66 15.19
C VAL A 500 6.63 5.49 13.79
N TYR A 501 7.23 6.55 13.22
CA TYR A 501 7.84 6.44 11.90
C TYR A 501 9.09 5.54 11.92
N LEU A 502 9.91 5.58 12.97
CA LEU A 502 11.07 4.68 13.12
C LEU A 502 10.64 3.20 13.20
N ALA A 503 9.57 2.90 13.92
CA ALA A 503 8.97 1.56 13.94
C ALA A 503 8.36 1.16 12.59
N MET A 504 7.76 2.09 11.84
CA MET A 504 7.31 1.83 10.48
C MET A 504 8.49 1.57 9.53
N ALA A 505 9.63 2.23 9.71
CA ALA A 505 10.85 1.94 8.96
C ALA A 505 11.36 0.51 9.24
N LEU A 506 11.37 0.08 10.52
CA LEU A 506 11.63 -1.30 10.90
C LEU A 506 10.63 -2.26 10.22
N SER A 507 9.33 -1.97 10.28
CA SER A 507 8.28 -2.80 9.67
C SER A 507 8.47 -2.93 8.15
N ARG A 508 8.93 -1.87 7.47
CA ARG A 508 9.31 -1.97 6.06
C ARG A 508 10.57 -2.81 5.84
N LEU A 509 11.54 -2.71 6.73
CA LEU A 509 12.78 -3.48 6.66
C LEU A 509 12.49 -4.98 6.70
N THR A 510 11.50 -5.45 7.46
CA THR A 510 11.15 -6.87 7.53
C THR A 510 10.70 -7.44 6.17
N ASP A 511 10.06 -6.65 5.30
CA ASP A 511 9.65 -7.06 3.93
C ASP A 511 10.84 -7.28 2.99
N ILE A 512 11.99 -6.65 3.25
CA ILE A 512 13.21 -6.75 2.43
C ILE A 512 14.39 -7.46 3.14
N CYS A 513 14.20 -7.84 4.41
CA CYS A 513 15.18 -8.53 5.25
C CYS A 513 14.59 -9.83 5.80
N ASN A 514 14.24 -10.76 4.91
CA ASN A 514 13.76 -12.10 5.27
C ASN A 514 14.33 -13.17 4.31
N ALA A 515 14.19 -14.44 4.64
CA ALA A 515 14.70 -15.57 3.88
C ALA A 515 13.79 -15.99 2.70
N LEU A 516 12.92 -15.08 2.26
CA LEU A 516 12.04 -15.18 1.10
C LEU A 516 12.21 -14.00 0.13
N CYS A 517 13.20 -13.13 0.35
CA CYS A 517 13.60 -12.11 -0.61
C CYS A 517 14.38 -12.73 -1.77
N ARG A 518 14.10 -12.32 -3.00
CA ARG A 518 14.79 -12.84 -4.20
C ARG A 518 15.83 -11.88 -4.73
N TRP A 519 16.83 -12.40 -5.43
CA TRP A 519 17.73 -11.60 -6.26
C TRP A 519 17.08 -11.30 -7.63
N GLU A 520 17.04 -10.02 -8.03
CA GLU A 520 16.56 -9.63 -9.35
C GLU A 520 17.74 -9.45 -10.32
N VAL A 521 18.00 -10.46 -11.13
CA VAL A 521 19.14 -10.52 -12.05
C VAL A 521 19.16 -9.39 -13.08
N THR A 522 17.99 -8.84 -13.45
CA THR A 522 17.89 -7.76 -14.43
C THR A 522 18.26 -6.40 -13.83
N LYS A 523 17.92 -6.18 -12.56
CA LYS A 523 18.17 -4.92 -11.84
C LYS A 523 19.39 -4.99 -10.92
N THR A 524 19.94 -6.18 -10.71
CA THR A 524 21.09 -6.47 -9.83
C THR A 524 20.90 -5.92 -8.42
N GLN A 525 19.77 -6.29 -7.80
CA GLN A 525 19.37 -5.87 -6.45
C GLN A 525 18.45 -6.90 -5.80
N VAL A 526 18.30 -6.82 -4.47
CA VAL A 526 17.32 -7.61 -3.71
C VAL A 526 15.90 -7.10 -3.99
N ARG A 527 14.92 -8.02 -3.98
CA ARG A 527 13.49 -7.71 -4.09
C ARG A 527 12.76 -8.18 -2.86
N ASN A 528 11.84 -7.33 -2.40
CA ASN A 528 11.02 -7.56 -1.23
C ASN A 528 10.10 -8.76 -1.40
N LEU A 529 9.67 -9.34 -0.29
CA LEU A 529 8.80 -10.52 -0.22
C LEU A 529 7.46 -10.25 -0.93
N PHE A 530 6.79 -9.16 -0.56
CA PHE A 530 5.45 -8.86 -1.06
C PHE A 530 5.45 -8.20 -2.46
N GLY A 531 5.84 -8.99 -3.47
CA GLY A 531 5.53 -8.71 -4.87
C GLY A 531 4.10 -9.12 -5.28
N ARG A 532 3.41 -9.87 -4.42
CA ARG A 532 2.01 -10.32 -4.52
C ARG A 532 1.39 -10.44 -3.12
N GLN A 533 0.09 -10.69 -3.04
CA GLN A 533 -0.68 -10.88 -1.80
C GLN A 533 -0.50 -12.29 -1.21
N ALA A 534 0.75 -12.74 -1.04
CA ALA A 534 1.05 -14.10 -0.59
C ALA A 534 2.48 -14.19 0.00
N ILE A 535 2.71 -15.18 0.86
CA ILE A 535 4.00 -15.61 1.38
C ILE A 535 4.37 -16.96 0.74
N PRO A 536 5.05 -16.95 -0.42
CA PRO A 536 5.43 -18.19 -1.09
C PRO A 536 6.67 -18.82 -0.48
N MET A 537 6.88 -20.11 -0.78
CA MET A 537 8.17 -20.74 -0.57
C MET A 537 9.17 -20.27 -1.63
N LEU A 538 10.39 -19.97 -1.20
CA LEU A 538 11.51 -19.61 -2.08
C LEU A 538 12.71 -20.51 -1.78
N TRP A 539 13.36 -21.00 -2.85
CA TRP A 539 14.40 -22.04 -2.78
C TRP A 539 15.80 -21.48 -2.65
N ASP A 540 16.09 -20.44 -3.44
CA ASP A 540 17.27 -19.59 -3.31
C ASP A 540 16.84 -18.17 -2.96
N TYR A 541 17.51 -17.56 -1.98
CA TYR A 541 17.14 -16.26 -1.44
C TYR A 541 18.33 -15.32 -1.37
N ALA A 542 18.04 -14.03 -1.43
CA ALA A 542 19.00 -12.96 -1.27
C ALA A 542 18.84 -12.35 0.11
N GLU A 543 19.86 -12.52 0.95
CA GLU A 543 19.96 -11.84 2.23
C GLU A 543 20.59 -10.46 2.01
N ASN A 544 19.79 -9.42 2.25
CA ASN A 544 20.23 -8.04 2.09
C ASN A 544 21.14 -7.59 3.25
N ASN A 545 22.16 -6.79 2.95
CA ASN A 545 22.92 -6.09 4.00
C ASN A 545 22.15 -4.85 4.48
N VAL A 546 21.72 -4.85 5.75
CA VAL A 546 20.99 -3.74 6.38
C VAL A 546 21.83 -2.45 6.49
N PHE A 547 23.16 -2.55 6.33
CA PHE A 547 24.13 -1.46 6.37
C PHE A 547 24.77 -1.14 5.00
N GLY A 548 24.29 -1.77 3.92
CA GLY A 548 24.98 -1.78 2.63
C GLY A 548 24.94 -0.50 1.80
N GLU A 549 24.21 0.54 2.22
CA GLU A 549 23.99 1.80 1.47
C GLU A 549 23.46 1.57 0.05
N ALA A 550 22.69 0.50 -0.11
CA ALA A 550 22.18 0.02 -1.38
C ALA A 550 20.68 -0.28 -1.29
N ALA A 551 20.03 -0.44 -2.45
CA ALA A 551 18.62 -0.75 -2.53
C ALA A 551 18.25 -1.98 -1.66
N GLY A 552 17.46 -1.73 -0.62
CA GLY A 552 16.99 -2.71 0.34
C GLY A 552 17.54 -2.55 1.76
N ASP A 553 18.56 -1.71 1.95
CA ASP A 553 19.06 -1.37 3.27
C ASP A 553 18.07 -0.51 4.09
N TYR A 554 18.45 -0.23 5.34
CA TYR A 554 17.62 0.55 6.25
C TYR A 554 17.52 2.04 5.84
N ILE A 555 18.64 2.70 5.53
CA ILE A 555 18.68 4.16 5.29
C ILE A 555 18.00 4.55 3.98
N VAL A 556 18.21 3.80 2.91
CA VAL A 556 17.52 4.03 1.63
C VAL A 556 16.00 3.84 1.79
N SER A 557 15.59 2.85 2.59
CA SER A 557 14.17 2.63 2.89
C SER A 557 13.57 3.76 3.73
N LEU A 558 14.30 4.21 4.75
CA LEU A 558 13.95 5.36 5.60
C LEU A 558 13.81 6.64 4.78
N ASP A 559 14.78 6.99 3.93
CA ASP A 559 14.74 8.22 3.13
C ASP A 559 13.54 8.26 2.17
N ASN A 560 13.16 7.12 1.57
CA ASN A 560 11.96 7.03 0.75
C ASN A 560 10.66 7.24 1.56
N MET A 561 10.63 6.83 2.83
CA MET A 561 9.53 7.09 3.74
C MET A 561 9.48 8.57 4.13
N VAL A 562 10.62 9.17 4.45
CA VAL A 562 10.72 10.59 4.82
C VAL A 562 10.25 11.50 3.68
N LYS A 563 10.62 11.20 2.43
CA LYS A 563 10.10 11.90 1.24
C LYS A 563 8.58 11.86 1.12
N ALA A 564 7.93 10.79 1.58
CA ALA A 564 6.46 10.72 1.59
C ALA A 564 5.89 11.55 2.74
N LEU A 565 6.49 11.49 3.93
CA LEU A 565 6.09 12.30 5.09
C LEU A 565 6.12 13.80 4.79
N GLU A 566 7.15 14.28 4.10
CA GLU A 566 7.29 15.69 3.68
C GLU A 566 6.13 16.19 2.80
N ARG A 567 5.38 15.29 2.15
CA ARG A 567 4.25 15.60 1.24
C ARG A 567 2.88 15.36 1.85
N MET A 568 2.82 14.93 3.12
CA MET A 568 1.55 14.69 3.81
C MET A 568 0.81 16.01 4.06
N PRO A 569 -0.52 16.05 3.83
CA PRO A 569 -1.32 17.22 4.17
C PRO A 569 -1.23 17.47 5.68
N SER A 570 -1.06 18.73 6.06
CA SER A 570 -0.79 19.13 7.45
C SER A 570 -1.73 20.26 7.91
N THR A 571 -2.91 20.39 7.28
CA THR A 571 -3.77 21.58 7.40
C THR A 571 -4.97 21.42 8.33
N ARG A 572 -5.54 20.22 8.43
CA ARG A 572 -6.71 19.91 9.27
C ARG A 572 -6.36 18.80 10.25
N ARG A 573 -6.77 18.91 11.51
CA ARG A 573 -6.72 17.76 12.42
C ARG A 573 -7.71 16.70 11.93
N SER A 574 -7.28 15.45 11.92
CA SER A 574 -8.03 14.28 11.46
C SER A 574 -7.73 13.11 12.39
N PHE A 575 -8.56 12.09 12.37
CA PHE A 575 -8.57 11.02 13.38
C PHE A 575 -8.55 9.65 12.72
N ALA A 576 -7.79 8.73 13.30
CA ALA A 576 -7.83 7.32 12.91
C ALA A 576 -8.12 6.41 14.12
N GLY A 577 -9.07 5.49 13.98
CA GLY A 577 -9.55 4.61 15.04
C GLY A 577 -9.62 3.14 14.62
N GLN A 578 -9.56 2.24 15.60
CA GLN A 578 -9.80 0.82 15.37
C GLN A 578 -11.27 0.52 15.70
N ASP A 579 -12.10 0.40 14.66
CA ASP A 579 -13.55 0.26 14.82
C ASP A 579 -14.12 -0.72 13.78
N ASP A 580 -15.14 -1.47 14.18
CA ASP A 580 -15.89 -2.35 13.29
C ASP A 580 -16.93 -1.53 12.50
N ALA A 581 -16.84 -1.55 11.17
CA ALA A 581 -17.79 -0.90 10.28
C ALA A 581 -19.26 -1.29 10.53
N LYS A 582 -19.53 -2.50 11.06
CA LYS A 582 -20.88 -3.00 11.40
C LYS A 582 -21.49 -2.35 12.64
N THR A 583 -20.68 -1.80 13.54
CA THR A 583 -21.14 -1.33 14.87
C THR A 583 -20.79 0.12 15.18
N GLN A 584 -19.85 0.72 14.43
CA GLN A 584 -19.38 2.08 14.66
C GLN A 584 -20.50 3.16 14.58
N SER A 585 -20.29 4.25 15.29
CA SER A 585 -21.10 5.49 15.24
C SER A 585 -20.34 6.71 14.71
N VAL A 586 -19.05 6.55 14.38
CA VAL A 586 -18.17 7.57 13.79
C VAL A 586 -18.78 8.18 12.52
N THR A 587 -19.49 7.41 11.71
CA THR A 587 -20.13 7.85 10.46
C THR A 587 -21.21 8.92 10.66
N THR A 588 -21.81 9.02 11.85
CA THR A 588 -22.94 9.92 12.12
C THR A 588 -22.69 11.34 11.58
N ASP A 589 -23.59 11.75 10.69
CA ASP A 589 -23.65 13.05 10.02
C ASP A 589 -22.36 13.42 9.24
N LYS A 590 -21.65 12.43 8.70
CA LYS A 590 -20.44 12.61 7.86
C LYS A 590 -20.69 12.27 6.40
N THR A 591 -19.92 12.91 5.52
CA THR A 591 -19.81 12.49 4.12
C THR A 591 -18.96 11.22 4.04
N ILE A 592 -19.39 10.24 3.26
CA ILE A 592 -18.76 8.92 3.21
C ILE A 592 -18.23 8.62 1.81
N SER A 593 -16.95 8.26 1.73
CA SER A 593 -16.38 7.60 0.56
C SER A 593 -15.56 6.42 1.06
N THR A 594 -15.80 5.22 0.54
CA THR A 594 -15.21 4.01 1.12
C THR A 594 -14.92 2.90 0.10
N ASP A 595 -13.93 2.06 0.40
CA ASP A 595 -13.49 0.92 -0.40
C ASP A 595 -13.53 -0.38 0.44
N PRO A 596 -14.71 -1.04 0.52
CA PRO A 596 -14.86 -2.24 1.34
C PRO A 596 -13.98 -3.42 0.87
N PRO A 597 -13.70 -4.40 1.76
CA PRO A 597 -12.88 -5.56 1.42
C PRO A 597 -13.51 -6.43 0.33
N TYR A 598 -12.66 -7.00 -0.52
CA TYR A 598 -13.08 -7.82 -1.66
C TYR A 598 -13.26 -9.28 -1.26
N TYR A 599 -14.52 -9.68 -1.06
CA TYR A 599 -15.01 -11.06 -0.95
C TYR A 599 -13.93 -12.09 -0.55
N ASP A 600 -13.32 -12.80 -1.50
CA ASP A 600 -12.34 -13.87 -1.28
C ASP A 600 -10.90 -13.51 -1.73
N ASN A 601 -10.62 -12.24 -2.01
CA ASN A 601 -9.44 -11.87 -2.81
C ASN A 601 -8.16 -11.69 -1.97
N ILE A 602 -8.26 -11.21 -0.74
CA ILE A 602 -7.11 -10.86 0.11
C ILE A 602 -7.43 -11.13 1.59
N GLY A 603 -6.66 -12.01 2.24
CA GLY A 603 -6.67 -12.14 3.70
C GLY A 603 -5.77 -11.07 4.35
N TYR A 604 -6.28 -9.85 4.53
CA TYR A 604 -5.49 -8.74 5.04
C TYR A 604 -4.98 -9.01 6.44
N ALA A 605 -5.82 -9.57 7.32
CA ALA A 605 -5.43 -9.85 8.70
C ALA A 605 -4.28 -10.87 8.80
N ASP A 606 -4.27 -11.90 7.96
CA ASP A 606 -3.18 -12.90 7.94
C ASP A 606 -1.87 -12.30 7.43
N LEU A 607 -1.95 -11.54 6.35
CA LEU A 607 -0.77 -10.89 5.77
C LEU A 607 -0.23 -9.80 6.70
N SER A 608 -1.10 -9.13 7.44
CA SER A 608 -0.73 -8.07 8.38
C SER A 608 -0.02 -8.61 9.62
N ASP A 609 -0.24 -9.87 10.02
CA ASP A 609 0.48 -10.47 11.14
C ASP A 609 2.00 -10.46 10.93
N PHE A 610 2.47 -10.58 9.69
CA PHE A 610 3.89 -10.45 9.32
C PHE A 610 4.51 -9.14 9.82
N PHE A 611 3.76 -8.04 9.74
CA PHE A 611 4.19 -6.72 10.20
C PHE A 611 3.80 -6.46 11.66
N TYR A 612 2.62 -6.92 12.06
CA TYR A 612 2.02 -6.68 13.37
C TYR A 612 2.92 -7.14 14.50
N VAL A 613 3.57 -8.31 14.38
CA VAL A 613 4.45 -8.84 15.45
C VAL A 613 5.61 -7.90 15.78
N TRP A 614 6.19 -7.26 14.76
CA TRP A 614 7.30 -6.30 14.92
C TRP A 614 6.81 -4.94 15.40
N LEU A 615 5.72 -4.44 14.81
CA LEU A 615 5.09 -3.18 15.23
C LEU A 615 4.60 -3.24 16.67
N ARG A 616 4.00 -4.37 17.08
CA ARG A 616 3.57 -4.62 18.47
C ARG A 616 4.73 -4.58 19.43
N ARG A 617 5.86 -5.23 19.10
CA ARG A 617 7.06 -5.20 19.95
C ARG A 617 7.54 -3.75 20.18
N ALA A 618 7.60 -2.95 19.11
CA ALA A 618 8.12 -1.58 19.17
C ALA A 618 7.13 -0.53 19.73
N LEU A 619 5.83 -0.65 19.43
CA LEU A 619 4.84 0.42 19.64
C LEU A 619 3.75 0.11 20.65
N ARG A 620 3.72 -1.08 21.29
CA ARG A 620 2.77 -1.34 22.39
C ARG A 620 2.86 -0.31 23.53
N PRO A 621 4.03 0.23 23.91
CA PRO A 621 4.07 1.32 24.90
C PRO A 621 3.36 2.60 24.45
N VAL A 622 3.38 2.91 23.15
CA VAL A 622 2.76 4.11 22.57
C VAL A 622 1.25 3.92 22.37
N PHE A 623 0.86 2.78 21.80
CA PHE A 623 -0.53 2.42 21.49
C PHE A 623 -0.93 1.07 22.12
N PRO A 624 -1.12 0.99 23.44
CA PRO A 624 -1.39 -0.27 24.13
C PRO A 624 -2.67 -0.96 23.66
N ASN A 625 -3.72 -0.18 23.33
CA ASN A 625 -4.99 -0.73 22.85
C ASN A 625 -4.89 -1.28 21.43
N LEU A 626 -4.19 -0.57 20.53
CA LEU A 626 -4.01 -0.98 19.14
C LEU A 626 -3.20 -2.27 19.01
N PHE A 627 -2.28 -2.49 19.96
CA PHE A 627 -1.39 -3.64 20.03
C PHE A 627 -1.71 -4.57 21.22
N ALA A 628 -2.98 -4.58 21.67
CA ALA A 628 -3.41 -5.35 22.84
C ALA A 628 -3.36 -6.87 22.58
N THR A 629 -3.90 -7.29 21.44
CA THR A 629 -4.01 -8.70 21.04
C THR A 629 -2.65 -9.28 20.64
N LEU A 630 -2.55 -10.61 20.56
CA LEU A 630 -1.34 -11.27 20.06
C LEU A 630 -1.22 -11.17 18.54
N ALA A 631 -2.35 -11.22 17.82
CA ALA A 631 -2.45 -11.14 16.37
C ALA A 631 -3.52 -10.11 15.95
N VAL A 632 -3.53 -9.72 14.67
CA VAL A 632 -4.60 -8.89 14.10
C VAL A 632 -5.97 -9.58 14.26
N PRO A 633 -7.08 -8.91 14.59
CA PRO A 633 -8.39 -9.55 14.65
C PRO A 633 -8.79 -10.19 13.30
N LYS A 634 -9.22 -11.46 13.32
CA LYS A 634 -9.65 -12.21 12.13
C LYS A 634 -11.14 -12.56 12.11
N ALA A 635 -11.78 -12.63 13.27
CA ALA A 635 -13.17 -13.09 13.39
C ALA A 635 -14.16 -12.09 12.80
N GLU A 636 -13.87 -10.79 12.95
CA GLU A 636 -14.71 -9.69 12.48
C GLU A 636 -14.38 -9.24 11.05
N GLU A 637 -13.26 -9.69 10.47
CA GLU A 637 -12.80 -9.32 9.13
C GLU A 637 -13.80 -9.80 8.07
N LEU A 638 -14.39 -8.87 7.31
CA LEU A 638 -15.37 -9.16 6.28
C LEU A 638 -14.73 -9.76 5.02
N VAL A 639 -14.37 -11.04 5.09
CA VAL A 639 -13.81 -11.84 3.99
C VAL A 639 -14.54 -13.19 3.88
N ALA A 640 -14.80 -13.63 2.66
CA ALA A 640 -15.40 -14.93 2.36
C ALA A 640 -14.31 -16.01 2.25
N THR A 641 -13.73 -16.40 3.39
CA THR A 641 -12.62 -17.36 3.45
C THR A 641 -13.08 -18.73 3.97
N PRO A 642 -13.20 -19.78 3.11
CA PRO A 642 -13.83 -21.04 3.50
C PRO A 642 -13.24 -21.73 4.74
N TYR A 643 -11.90 -21.72 4.88
CA TYR A 643 -11.23 -22.36 6.00
C TYR A 643 -11.49 -21.66 7.36
N ARG A 644 -11.98 -20.41 7.35
CA ARG A 644 -12.34 -19.66 8.56
C ARG A 644 -13.81 -19.82 8.97
N HIS A 645 -14.70 -20.17 8.04
CA HIS A 645 -16.14 -20.17 8.27
C HIS A 645 -16.79 -21.55 8.16
N GLY A 646 -16.00 -22.62 8.06
CA GLY A 646 -16.53 -23.99 8.03
C GLY A 646 -17.02 -24.46 6.65
N GLY A 647 -16.72 -23.71 5.58
CA GLY A 647 -17.12 -24.05 4.22
C GLY A 647 -17.34 -22.81 3.35
N LYS A 648 -17.58 -23.05 2.06
CA LYS A 648 -17.80 -21.98 1.06
C LYS A 648 -19.11 -21.23 1.32
N GLU A 649 -20.20 -21.96 1.57
CA GLU A 649 -21.54 -21.38 1.77
C GLU A 649 -21.61 -20.52 3.04
N GLN A 650 -21.04 -21.00 4.15
CA GLN A 650 -21.01 -20.24 5.39
C GLN A 650 -20.12 -18.99 5.29
N ALA A 651 -19.02 -19.06 4.53
CA ALA A 651 -18.15 -17.91 4.27
C ALA A 651 -18.87 -16.84 3.44
N GLU A 652 -19.64 -17.26 2.43
CA GLU A 652 -20.49 -16.39 1.62
C GLU A 652 -21.53 -15.68 2.48
N GLN A 653 -22.30 -16.45 3.26
CA GLN A 653 -23.32 -15.91 4.15
C GLN A 653 -22.76 -14.91 5.17
N PHE A 654 -21.63 -15.25 5.82
CA PHE A 654 -20.97 -14.36 6.78
C PHE A 654 -20.58 -13.02 6.14
N PHE A 655 -20.00 -13.06 4.94
CA PHE A 655 -19.64 -11.84 4.21
C PHE A 655 -20.86 -10.99 3.90
N LEU A 656 -21.93 -11.60 3.39
CA LEU A 656 -23.14 -10.88 2.97
C LEU A 656 -23.90 -10.25 4.12
N ASP A 657 -24.10 -11.00 5.20
CA ASP A 657 -24.77 -10.50 6.40
C ASP A 657 -23.95 -9.35 7.02
N GLY A 658 -22.63 -9.52 7.10
CA GLY A 658 -21.73 -8.50 7.62
C GLY A 658 -21.66 -7.25 6.75
N MET A 659 -21.57 -7.41 5.42
CA MET A 659 -21.58 -6.28 4.48
C MET A 659 -22.92 -5.56 4.46
N THR A 660 -24.05 -6.28 4.53
CA THR A 660 -25.39 -5.68 4.62
C THR A 660 -25.52 -4.85 5.89
N GLN A 661 -25.05 -5.36 7.03
CA GLN A 661 -25.03 -4.61 8.29
C GLN A 661 -24.15 -3.36 8.21
N ALA A 662 -22.93 -3.48 7.68
CA ALA A 662 -22.04 -2.33 7.49
C ALA A 662 -22.68 -1.28 6.58
N MET A 663 -23.23 -1.67 5.42
CA MET A 663 -23.91 -0.75 4.51
C MET A 663 -25.14 -0.11 5.15
N ASN A 664 -25.90 -0.84 5.97
CA ASN A 664 -27.05 -0.29 6.70
C ASN A 664 -26.62 0.77 7.73
N ARG A 665 -25.48 0.56 8.41
CA ARG A 665 -24.88 1.59 9.28
C ARG A 665 -24.52 2.84 8.48
N LEU A 666 -23.94 2.69 7.31
CA LEU A 666 -23.61 3.85 6.46
C LEU A 666 -24.86 4.56 5.97
N ALA A 667 -25.87 3.83 5.49
CA ALA A 667 -27.12 4.41 4.99
C ALA A 667 -27.90 5.20 6.06
N SER A 668 -27.93 4.69 7.29
CA SER A 668 -28.67 5.30 8.40
C SER A 668 -27.95 6.48 9.07
N GLN A 669 -26.63 6.57 8.94
CA GLN A 669 -25.81 7.57 9.64
C GLN A 669 -25.20 8.64 8.71
N ALA A 670 -25.17 8.41 7.39
CA ALA A 670 -24.57 9.35 6.44
C ALA A 670 -25.21 10.75 6.50
N HIS A 671 -24.40 11.77 6.21
CA HIS A 671 -24.91 13.12 6.04
C HIS A 671 -25.86 13.20 4.84
N LEU A 672 -27.12 13.52 5.08
CA LEU A 672 -28.21 13.45 4.09
C LEU A 672 -28.02 14.36 2.86
N ALA A 673 -27.24 15.44 2.97
CA ALA A 673 -27.00 16.36 1.85
C ALA A 673 -26.07 15.81 0.74
N PHE A 674 -25.28 14.77 1.03
CA PHE A 674 -24.27 14.24 0.10
C PHE A 674 -24.55 12.77 -0.24
N PRO A 675 -24.31 12.33 -1.49
CA PRO A 675 -24.32 10.92 -1.79
C PRO A 675 -23.16 10.22 -1.09
N VAL A 676 -23.31 8.93 -0.80
CA VAL A 676 -22.24 8.02 -0.37
C VAL A 676 -21.56 7.46 -1.62
N THR A 677 -20.23 7.40 -1.63
CA THR A 677 -19.50 6.77 -2.74
C THR A 677 -18.82 5.49 -2.29
N ILE A 678 -19.01 4.41 -3.05
CA ILE A 678 -18.51 3.09 -2.70
C ILE A 678 -17.67 2.55 -3.86
N TYR A 679 -16.41 2.27 -3.61
CA TYR A 679 -15.51 1.64 -4.57
C TYR A 679 -15.72 0.13 -4.55
N TYR A 680 -15.81 -0.46 -5.74
CA TYR A 680 -15.90 -1.90 -5.92
C TYR A 680 -15.02 -2.32 -7.10
N ALA A 681 -14.36 -3.48 -7.01
CA ALA A 681 -13.51 -3.96 -8.09
C ALA A 681 -14.19 -5.10 -8.86
N PHE A 682 -14.40 -4.92 -10.17
CA PHE A 682 -15.09 -5.90 -11.00
C PHE A 682 -14.12 -6.94 -11.60
N LYS A 683 -14.44 -8.23 -11.44
CA LYS A 683 -13.64 -9.35 -11.98
C LYS A 683 -14.34 -10.01 -13.17
N GLN A 684 -13.83 -9.75 -14.37
CA GLN A 684 -14.35 -10.29 -15.65
C GLN A 684 -14.30 -11.82 -15.78
N SER A 685 -13.59 -12.56 -14.91
CA SER A 685 -13.57 -14.03 -14.98
C SER A 685 -14.89 -14.68 -14.53
N GLU A 686 -15.86 -13.89 -14.08
CA GLU A 686 -17.17 -14.36 -13.61
C GLU A 686 -18.22 -14.47 -14.74
N THR A 687 -17.85 -14.25 -16.01
CA THR A 687 -18.79 -14.31 -17.14
C THR A 687 -18.63 -15.56 -18.04
N GLN A 688 -18.02 -16.64 -17.56
CA GLN A 688 -17.90 -17.90 -18.33
C GLN A 688 -18.66 -19.05 -17.66
N SER A 689 -19.98 -19.01 -17.76
CA SER A 689 -20.84 -20.20 -17.70
C SER A 689 -21.79 -20.18 -18.89
N ASP A 690 -21.89 -21.29 -19.62
CA ASP A 690 -22.71 -21.45 -20.83
C ASP A 690 -24.24 -21.35 -20.57
N THR A 691 -24.65 -20.97 -19.36
CA THR A 691 -26.04 -20.84 -18.91
C THR A 691 -26.24 -19.53 -18.15
N GLY A 692 -26.32 -18.42 -18.88
CA GLY A 692 -26.70 -17.12 -18.32
C GLY A 692 -25.60 -16.40 -17.54
N THR A 693 -25.65 -15.08 -17.59
CA THR A 693 -24.72 -14.15 -16.92
C THR A 693 -25.10 -14.04 -15.45
N ALA A 694 -24.53 -14.88 -14.58
CA ALA A 694 -24.68 -14.75 -13.13
C ALA A 694 -23.30 -14.49 -12.51
N SER A 695 -23.00 -13.22 -12.24
CA SER A 695 -21.83 -12.85 -11.41
C SER A 695 -22.29 -12.90 -9.97
N THR A 696 -22.03 -14.01 -9.27
CA THR A 696 -22.52 -14.19 -7.90
C THR A 696 -22.00 -13.07 -6.99
N GLY A 697 -20.69 -12.75 -7.01
CA GLY A 697 -20.13 -11.72 -6.13
C GLY A 697 -20.68 -10.31 -6.35
N TRP A 698 -20.89 -9.89 -7.61
CA TRP A 698 -21.42 -8.56 -7.96
C TRP A 698 -22.89 -8.42 -7.58
N GLU A 699 -23.71 -9.39 -7.98
CA GLU A 699 -25.15 -9.36 -7.71
C GLU A 699 -25.39 -9.32 -6.21
N THR A 700 -24.65 -10.11 -5.43
CA THR A 700 -24.88 -10.16 -3.99
C THR A 700 -24.36 -8.93 -3.25
N PHE A 701 -23.27 -8.31 -3.71
CA PHE A 701 -22.84 -7.02 -3.14
C PHE A 701 -23.85 -5.89 -3.45
N LEU A 702 -24.33 -5.81 -4.69
CA LEU A 702 -25.36 -4.84 -5.05
C LEU A 702 -26.66 -5.07 -4.27
N ASP A 703 -27.07 -6.33 -4.11
CA ASP A 703 -28.23 -6.69 -3.29
C ASP A 703 -28.04 -6.23 -1.84
N ALA A 704 -26.85 -6.43 -1.26
CA ALA A 704 -26.52 -5.92 0.08
C ALA A 704 -26.63 -4.38 0.17
N VAL A 705 -26.12 -3.64 -0.82
CA VAL A 705 -26.22 -2.17 -0.86
C VAL A 705 -27.68 -1.70 -0.97
N ILE A 706 -28.48 -2.35 -1.83
CA ILE A 706 -29.89 -2.00 -2.03
C ILE A 706 -30.71 -2.35 -0.79
N ARG A 707 -30.55 -3.55 -0.22
CA ARG A 707 -31.23 -3.99 1.00
C ARG A 707 -30.86 -3.18 2.22
N ALA A 708 -29.64 -2.66 2.28
CA ALA A 708 -29.20 -1.76 3.33
C ALA A 708 -29.94 -0.41 3.34
N GLY A 709 -30.68 -0.09 2.27
CA GLY A 709 -31.48 1.13 2.16
C GLY A 709 -30.89 2.18 1.22
N PHE A 710 -29.93 1.84 0.37
CA PHE A 710 -29.42 2.75 -0.66
C PHE A 710 -30.18 2.59 -2.00
N GLY A 711 -30.36 3.71 -2.70
CA GLY A 711 -30.60 3.77 -4.13
C GLY A 711 -29.32 4.18 -4.87
N ILE A 712 -29.06 3.59 -6.03
CA ILE A 712 -27.90 3.92 -6.87
C ILE A 712 -28.31 5.03 -7.84
N SER A 713 -27.61 6.16 -7.76
CA SER A 713 -27.85 7.37 -8.55
C SER A 713 -26.83 7.56 -9.68
N GLY A 714 -25.69 6.86 -9.61
CA GLY A 714 -24.65 6.92 -10.64
C GLY A 714 -23.64 5.78 -10.49
N THR A 715 -23.00 5.42 -11.60
CA THR A 715 -21.94 4.40 -11.65
C THR A 715 -20.82 4.87 -12.57
N TRP A 716 -19.57 4.78 -12.09
CA TRP A 716 -18.42 5.28 -12.84
C TRP A 716 -17.33 4.21 -13.01
N PRO A 717 -16.96 3.83 -14.25
CA PRO A 717 -15.85 2.92 -14.50
C PRO A 717 -14.51 3.65 -14.34
N MET A 718 -13.76 3.27 -13.32
CA MET A 718 -12.42 3.78 -12.99
C MET A 718 -11.35 2.74 -13.33
N ARG A 719 -10.46 3.08 -14.25
CA ARG A 719 -9.31 2.23 -14.62
C ARG A 719 -8.21 2.41 -13.59
N THR A 720 -8.21 1.54 -12.60
CA THR A 720 -7.26 1.54 -11.49
C THR A 720 -6.09 0.57 -11.71
N GLU A 721 -5.82 0.08 -12.93
CA GLU A 721 -4.89 -1.04 -13.24
C GLU A 721 -3.79 -0.67 -14.26
N LEU A 722 -2.60 -1.29 -14.16
CA LEU A 722 -1.52 -1.16 -15.17
C LEU A 722 -1.68 -2.35 -16.13
N GLY A 723 -1.76 -2.11 -17.44
CA GLY A 723 -1.87 -3.17 -18.45
C GLY A 723 -0.71 -4.20 -18.43
N ASN A 724 0.41 -3.88 -17.76
CA ASN A 724 1.64 -4.69 -17.76
C ASN A 724 1.87 -5.49 -16.46
N ARG A 725 0.83 -5.94 -15.75
CA ARG A 725 1.04 -6.86 -14.61
C ARG A 725 1.63 -8.19 -15.10
N MET A 726 2.46 -8.82 -14.26
CA MET A 726 3.15 -10.10 -14.51
C MET A 726 2.19 -11.32 -14.65
N ILE A 727 0.89 -11.07 -14.51
CA ILE A 727 -0.24 -11.98 -14.79
C ILE A 727 -0.97 -11.46 -16.06
N GLY A 728 -0.25 -10.81 -16.98
CA GLY A 728 -0.78 -10.27 -18.24
C GLY A 728 -0.56 -11.20 -19.44
N SER A 729 0.16 -12.31 -19.26
CA SER A 729 0.24 -13.34 -20.29
C SER A 729 -0.83 -14.40 -19.99
N GLY A 730 -2.03 -14.17 -20.52
CA GLY A 730 -3.06 -15.21 -20.66
C GLY A 730 -4.14 -15.29 -19.58
N THR A 731 -4.25 -14.35 -18.63
CA THR A 731 -5.36 -14.31 -17.67
C THR A 731 -5.87 -12.88 -17.50
N ASN A 732 -7.13 -12.62 -17.89
CA ASN A 732 -7.84 -11.36 -17.70
C ASN A 732 -8.08 -11.10 -16.20
N ALA A 733 -7.08 -10.51 -15.54
CA ALA A 733 -7.16 -10.02 -14.17
C ALA A 733 -7.91 -8.67 -14.12
N LEU A 734 -8.75 -8.46 -13.09
CA LEU A 734 -9.62 -7.30 -12.84
C LEU A 734 -9.28 -6.04 -13.66
N ALA A 735 -10.13 -5.70 -14.65
CA ALA A 735 -9.83 -4.67 -15.64
C ALA A 735 -10.27 -3.24 -15.22
N SER A 736 -11.11 -3.08 -14.18
CA SER A 736 -11.65 -1.79 -13.74
C SER A 736 -12.26 -1.85 -12.34
N SER A 737 -12.08 -0.79 -11.54
CA SER A 737 -12.95 -0.54 -10.39
C SER A 737 -14.19 0.24 -10.85
N ILE A 738 -15.34 0.03 -10.23
CA ILE A 738 -16.56 0.82 -10.40
C ILE A 738 -16.76 1.63 -9.12
N VAL A 739 -17.08 2.92 -9.27
CA VAL A 739 -17.55 3.75 -8.15
C VAL A 739 -19.06 3.81 -8.22
N LEU A 740 -19.73 3.31 -7.19
CA LEU A 740 -21.17 3.46 -6.99
C LEU A 740 -21.45 4.78 -6.27
N VAL A 741 -22.46 5.50 -6.74
CA VAL A 741 -22.93 6.75 -6.13
C VAL A 741 -24.31 6.48 -5.55
N CYS A 742 -24.40 6.47 -4.23
CA CYS A 742 -25.54 5.97 -3.48
C CYS A 742 -26.21 7.09 -2.68
N ARG A 743 -27.54 7.13 -2.67
CA ARG A 743 -28.32 7.96 -1.74
C ARG A 743 -29.24 7.09 -0.91
N PRO A 744 -29.56 7.45 0.35
CA PRO A 744 -30.61 6.77 1.09
C PRO A 744 -31.91 6.74 0.27
N ARG A 745 -32.49 5.56 0.12
CA ARG A 745 -33.75 5.36 -0.59
C ARG A 745 -34.90 5.86 0.31
N PRO A 746 -35.79 6.74 -0.18
CA PRO A 746 -36.98 7.13 0.56
C PRO A 746 -37.83 5.92 0.93
N ALA A 747 -38.35 5.88 2.16
CA ALA A 747 -39.16 4.77 2.66
C ALA A 747 -40.48 4.60 1.88
N ASP A 748 -40.95 5.67 1.24
CA ASP A 748 -42.16 5.76 0.41
C ASP A 748 -41.89 5.58 -1.10
N ALA A 749 -40.64 5.26 -1.50
CA ALA A 749 -40.29 5.08 -2.90
C ALA A 749 -41.04 3.88 -3.51
N PRO A 750 -41.94 4.10 -4.51
CA PRO A 750 -42.81 3.05 -5.03
C PRO A 750 -41.99 1.94 -5.73
N PRO A 751 -42.44 0.68 -5.66
CA PRO A 751 -41.85 -0.36 -6.49
C PRO A 751 -42.14 -0.06 -7.97
N ALA A 752 -41.13 -0.18 -8.82
CA ALA A 752 -41.28 -0.10 -10.27
C ALA A 752 -41.04 -1.49 -10.87
N THR A 753 -41.95 -1.94 -11.72
CA THR A 753 -41.72 -3.09 -12.58
C THR A 753 -40.64 -2.77 -13.62
N ARG A 754 -39.98 -3.80 -14.16
CA ARG A 754 -39.00 -3.62 -15.25
C ARG A 754 -39.62 -2.86 -16.45
N ARG A 755 -40.90 -3.07 -16.72
CA ARG A 755 -41.63 -2.39 -17.80
C ARG A 755 -41.80 -0.90 -17.52
N GLU A 756 -42.19 -0.53 -16.30
CA GLU A 756 -42.30 0.87 -15.88
C GLU A 756 -40.93 1.56 -15.89
N PHE A 757 -39.88 0.86 -15.45
CA PHE A 757 -38.51 1.38 -15.50
C PHE A 757 -38.01 1.62 -16.93
N LEU A 758 -38.30 0.72 -17.88
CA LEU A 758 -37.91 0.88 -19.29
C LEU A 758 -38.75 1.93 -20.04
N ALA A 759 -39.91 2.31 -19.50
CA ALA A 759 -40.81 3.28 -20.10
C ALA A 759 -40.62 4.71 -19.56
N ALA A 760 -39.94 4.85 -18.41
CA ALA A 760 -39.52 6.12 -17.81
C ALA A 760 -38.19 6.59 -18.41
#